data_AF-A0A7V5V4E0-F1
#
_entry.id   AF-A0A7V5V4E0-F1
#
_cell.length_a   1.000
_cell.length_b   1.000
_cell.length_c   1.000
_cell.angle_alpha   90.00
_cell.angle_beta   90.00
_cell.angle_gamma   90.00
#
_symmetry.space_group_name_H-M   'P 1'
#
loop_
_entity.id
_entity.type
_entity.pdbx_description
1 polymer ?
#
loop_
_entity_poly.entity_id
_entity_poly.type
_entity_poly.pdbx_seq_one_letter_code
_entity_poly.pdbx_strand_id
1 'polypeptide(L)'
;MLSKTTLQKEGGFMAKKNEQELAKALEKIAQKGITADRQHLLEDIGAQFADYREWIREYVVNAYDAGAGRCKIWGEEDNDKITIFVQDDGHGMDRDRVVDFMTLFRSVKDGDPRKAVGRFGVGKASILAIPGLIGLAMETSTGKEGWKMESYSLLDAKPVQIRRMKNPGESGTTFAVSYRKKASLAQELLKLGDVLSRYVRYLPMTITVQNLASFQPGGQNFRYINDQWSAYRERVGRKYTFTIHDYSFEAILGIDKGSQEIYQNHVLITDKYDLFFHDWGKSVSLPNLSVRIDSPDFELPFGRHGLRNEEILNPLSQYLRETILPQYFDELYEALRLQPAGGKLEIYSEEVENLAIALLRYDCGSQRMWSRLPMFNVWGAEQRMSFLQLHDLAGKKTRLYLEDPNNPGADYTVFDAPVLMTIQPEGTFDLLKKYFGTLLVNLGDENMVLEQTVTGNRKLTSEELSFESALGFHTDTLARYKPEHEKQHEFSEDLFESPEAMEDVFAEMMKLNNMSNEARSARIELEEIEWRVNYLVERDGVTPCRRQKYLYTNNTIVLNLYHPEIRKLLELSKKVPALAGHWALAMCLQDSRKILSHLTPEAREELIRLDAVVRSQSITRHPKKMSRSDRQSAGRQQFRDYLRMLAGRSGISDNIIQ
;
A
#
# COMPACT_ATOMS: atom_id res chain seq x y z
N MET A 1 23.86 -60.89 41.27
CA MET A 1 25.12 -60.17 40.96
C MET A 1 25.83 -60.83 39.77
N LEU A 2 25.28 -60.68 38.56
CA LEU A 2 26.06 -60.74 37.33
C LEU A 2 26.07 -59.31 36.77
N SER A 3 27.28 -58.80 36.55
CA SER A 3 27.61 -57.40 36.75
C SER A 3 27.21 -56.49 35.59
N LYS A 4 26.59 -55.35 35.92
CA LYS A 4 26.48 -54.13 35.08
C LYS A 4 27.81 -53.73 34.39
N THR A 5 28.94 -54.19 34.92
CA THR A 5 30.29 -53.93 34.43
C THR A 5 30.61 -54.58 33.07
N THR A 6 29.93 -55.66 32.68
CA THR A 6 30.21 -56.36 31.41
C THR A 6 29.50 -55.67 30.24
N LEU A 7 28.26 -55.22 30.43
CA LEU A 7 27.48 -54.50 29.41
C LEU A 7 28.03 -53.09 29.11
N GLN A 8 28.63 -52.40 30.10
CA GLN A 8 29.30 -51.11 29.86
C GLN A 8 30.62 -51.25 29.09
N LYS A 9 31.34 -52.37 29.25
CA LYS A 9 32.58 -52.62 28.49
C LYS A 9 32.29 -52.97 27.03
N GLU A 10 31.25 -53.74 26.76
CA GLU A 10 30.87 -54.10 25.38
C GLU A 10 30.27 -52.90 24.62
N GLY A 11 29.47 -52.05 25.27
CA GLY A 11 28.95 -50.81 24.67
C GLY A 11 30.04 -49.80 24.32
N GLY A 12 31.06 -49.65 25.18
CA GLY A 12 32.22 -48.79 24.91
C GLY A 12 33.15 -49.33 23.82
N PHE A 13 33.24 -50.64 23.65
CA PHE A 13 34.05 -51.28 22.60
C PHE A 13 33.36 -51.20 21.23
N MET A 14 32.04 -51.40 21.17
CA MET A 14 31.22 -51.15 19.97
C MET A 14 31.25 -49.67 19.57
N ALA A 15 31.13 -48.74 20.52
CA ALA A 15 31.19 -47.31 20.24
C ALA A 15 32.57 -46.88 19.69
N LYS A 16 33.67 -47.35 20.28
CA LYS A 16 35.03 -47.05 19.79
C LYS A 16 35.34 -47.68 18.44
N LYS A 17 34.82 -48.88 18.17
CA LYS A 17 34.96 -49.53 16.86
C LYS A 17 34.22 -48.74 15.77
N ASN A 18 32.99 -48.29 16.08
CA ASN A 18 32.22 -47.43 15.18
C ASN A 18 32.89 -46.06 14.97
N GLU A 19 33.52 -45.50 16.00
CA GLU A 19 34.26 -44.23 15.91
C GLU A 19 35.52 -44.35 15.03
N GLN A 20 36.28 -45.44 15.16
CA GLN A 20 37.44 -45.72 14.31
C GLN A 20 37.05 -46.04 12.86
N GLU A 21 35.95 -46.75 12.64
CA GLU A 21 35.41 -47.03 11.31
C GLU A 21 34.90 -45.74 10.64
N LEU A 22 34.21 -44.87 11.39
CA LEU A 22 33.77 -43.56 10.91
C LEU A 22 34.96 -42.65 10.59
N ALA A 23 35.99 -42.62 11.44
CA ALA A 23 37.20 -41.83 11.19
C ALA A 23 37.92 -42.28 9.91
N LYS A 24 38.07 -43.60 9.70
CA LYS A 24 38.64 -44.14 8.45
C LYS A 24 37.77 -43.85 7.23
N ALA A 25 36.44 -43.88 7.38
CA ALA A 25 35.52 -43.53 6.29
C ALA A 25 35.63 -42.05 5.92
N LEU A 26 35.69 -41.14 6.92
CA LEU A 26 35.89 -39.71 6.72
C LEU A 26 37.26 -39.41 6.13
N GLU A 27 38.33 -40.07 6.57
CA GLU A 27 39.67 -39.93 6.00
C GLU A 27 39.72 -40.41 4.54
N LYS A 28 39.02 -41.50 4.21
CA LYS A 28 38.89 -41.98 2.84
C LYS A 28 38.08 -41.03 1.95
N ILE A 29 37.04 -40.39 2.49
CA ILE A 29 36.27 -39.35 1.79
C ILE A 29 37.13 -38.10 1.60
N ALA A 30 37.85 -37.67 2.63
CA ALA A 30 38.77 -36.54 2.56
C ALA A 30 39.90 -36.76 1.54
N GLN A 31 40.48 -37.98 1.49
CA GLN A 31 41.49 -38.36 0.51
C GLN A 31 40.93 -38.42 -0.92
N LYS A 32 39.67 -38.85 -1.10
CA LYS A 32 39.00 -38.82 -2.41
C LYS A 32 38.63 -37.40 -2.86
N GLY A 33 38.48 -36.47 -1.91
CA GLY A 33 37.94 -35.15 -2.16
C GLY A 33 36.43 -35.16 -2.43
N ILE A 34 35.82 -33.97 -2.46
CA ILE A 34 34.43 -33.80 -2.88
C ILE A 34 34.39 -33.91 -4.41
N THR A 35 33.72 -34.94 -4.92
CA THR A 35 33.48 -35.12 -6.36
C THR A 35 32.11 -34.56 -6.73
N ALA A 36 32.00 -33.88 -7.87
CA ALA A 36 30.73 -33.46 -8.44
C ALA A 36 30.43 -34.24 -9.73
N ASP A 37 29.16 -34.57 -9.96
CA ASP A 37 28.72 -34.99 -11.29
C ASP A 37 28.79 -33.79 -12.21
N ARG A 38 29.81 -33.78 -13.08
CA ARG A 38 30.07 -32.66 -14.00
C ARG A 38 28.89 -32.41 -14.93
N GLN A 39 28.22 -33.47 -15.41
CA GLN A 39 27.14 -33.30 -16.38
C GLN A 39 25.93 -32.66 -15.70
N HIS A 40 25.52 -33.20 -14.55
CA HIS A 40 24.41 -32.65 -13.78
C HIS A 40 24.68 -31.20 -13.34
N LEU A 41 25.91 -30.90 -12.91
CA LEU A 41 26.33 -29.55 -12.54
C LEU A 41 26.24 -28.55 -13.70
N LEU A 42 26.61 -28.98 -14.91
CA LEU A 42 26.51 -28.13 -16.11
C LEU A 42 25.04 -27.90 -16.53
N GLU A 43 24.20 -28.94 -16.40
CA GLU A 43 22.75 -28.83 -16.62
C GLU A 43 22.12 -27.84 -15.62
N ASP A 44 22.48 -27.94 -14.35
CA ASP A 44 22.01 -27.03 -13.29
C ASP A 44 22.47 -25.58 -13.52
N ILE A 45 23.69 -25.37 -14.00
CA ILE A 45 24.18 -24.02 -14.34
C ILE A 45 23.37 -23.43 -15.51
N GLY A 46 23.09 -24.23 -16.54
CA GLY A 46 22.27 -23.79 -17.68
C GLY A 46 20.83 -23.47 -17.28
N ALA A 47 20.27 -24.21 -16.33
CA ALA A 47 18.89 -24.05 -15.87
C ALA A 47 18.63 -22.79 -15.02
N GLN A 48 19.67 -22.08 -14.57
CA GLN A 48 19.55 -20.90 -13.70
C GLN A 48 19.07 -19.62 -14.42
N PHE A 49 19.07 -19.61 -15.75
CA PHE A 49 18.71 -18.43 -16.53
C PHE A 49 17.24 -18.50 -16.96
N ALA A 50 16.44 -17.48 -16.59
CA ALA A 50 15.04 -17.40 -16.96
C ALA A 50 14.84 -17.16 -18.48
N ASP A 51 15.72 -16.37 -19.09
CA ASP A 51 15.86 -16.24 -20.55
C ASP A 51 17.25 -16.73 -20.94
N TYR A 52 17.30 -17.72 -21.83
CA TYR A 52 18.57 -18.27 -22.31
C TYR A 52 19.44 -17.20 -22.98
N ARG A 53 18.86 -16.12 -23.50
CA ARG A 53 19.59 -15.00 -24.14
C ARG A 53 20.42 -14.17 -23.17
N GLU A 54 20.22 -14.31 -21.86
CA GLU A 54 21.04 -13.62 -20.86
C GLU A 54 22.51 -14.02 -20.90
N TRP A 55 22.88 -15.10 -21.61
CA TRP A 55 24.28 -15.45 -21.87
C TRP A 55 25.10 -14.28 -22.43
N ILE A 56 24.50 -13.44 -23.29
CA ILE A 56 25.20 -12.31 -23.92
C ILE A 56 25.64 -11.27 -22.90
N ARG A 57 24.87 -11.08 -21.82
CA ARG A 57 25.22 -10.19 -20.71
C ARG A 57 26.55 -10.62 -20.09
N GLU A 58 26.70 -11.91 -19.79
CA GLU A 58 27.90 -12.41 -19.12
C GLU A 58 29.15 -12.27 -19.98
N TYR A 59 29.02 -12.41 -21.31
CA TYR A 59 30.16 -12.25 -22.24
C TYR A 59 30.58 -10.77 -22.37
N VAL A 60 29.62 -9.86 -22.46
CA VAL A 60 29.91 -8.41 -22.45
C VAL A 60 30.51 -7.98 -21.11
N VAL A 61 30.02 -8.51 -19.99
CA VAL A 61 30.62 -8.26 -18.68
C VAL A 61 32.05 -8.78 -18.60
N ASN A 62 32.35 -9.96 -19.15
CA ASN A 62 33.71 -10.48 -19.20
C ASN A 62 34.63 -9.60 -20.06
N ALA A 63 34.13 -9.05 -21.17
CA ALA A 63 34.87 -8.08 -21.98
C ALA A 63 35.24 -6.83 -21.17
N TYR A 64 34.28 -6.28 -20.41
CA TYR A 64 34.54 -5.14 -19.52
C TYR A 64 35.56 -5.45 -18.43
N ASP A 65 35.41 -6.60 -17.76
CA ASP A 65 36.34 -7.05 -16.72
C ASP A 65 37.75 -7.31 -17.31
N ALA A 66 37.88 -7.55 -18.61
CA ALA A 66 39.15 -7.63 -19.34
C ALA A 66 39.71 -6.26 -19.79
N GLY A 67 39.08 -5.16 -19.34
CA GLY A 67 39.48 -3.79 -19.65
C GLY A 67 39.11 -3.32 -21.06
N ALA A 68 38.17 -3.98 -21.73
CA ALA A 68 37.73 -3.58 -23.07
C ALA A 68 37.04 -2.20 -23.04
N GLY A 69 37.39 -1.34 -24.00
CA GLY A 69 36.70 -0.09 -24.25
C GLY A 69 35.56 -0.24 -25.25
N ARG A 70 35.59 -1.31 -26.06
CA ARG A 70 34.60 -1.61 -27.09
C ARG A 70 34.27 -3.10 -27.13
N CYS A 71 32.99 -3.39 -27.32
CA CYS A 71 32.49 -4.74 -27.56
C CYS A 71 31.57 -4.75 -28.79
N LYS A 72 31.84 -5.63 -29.75
CA LYS A 72 31.09 -5.77 -31.00
C LYS A 72 30.39 -7.11 -31.06
N ILE A 73 29.10 -7.08 -31.38
CA ILE A 73 28.23 -8.24 -31.51
C ILE A 73 27.66 -8.29 -32.93
N TRP A 74 27.83 -9.42 -33.61
CA TRP A 74 27.26 -9.69 -34.93
C TRP A 74 26.94 -11.17 -35.06
N GLY A 75 26.40 -11.58 -36.21
CA GLY A 75 26.22 -13.00 -36.45
C GLY A 75 26.28 -13.38 -37.91
N GLU A 76 26.28 -14.68 -38.12
CA GLU A 76 26.19 -15.34 -39.42
C GLU A 76 25.05 -16.35 -39.39
N GLU A 77 24.37 -16.48 -40.52
CA GLU A 77 23.24 -17.38 -40.69
C GLU A 77 23.56 -18.38 -41.80
N ASP A 78 23.41 -19.67 -41.49
CA ASP A 78 23.40 -20.78 -42.43
C ASP A 78 22.03 -21.48 -42.34
N ASN A 79 21.76 -22.46 -43.20
CA ASN A 79 20.44 -23.06 -43.38
C ASN A 79 19.73 -23.44 -42.06
N ASP A 80 20.41 -24.15 -41.16
CA ASP A 80 19.87 -24.64 -39.88
C ASP A 80 20.59 -24.09 -38.63
N LYS A 81 21.52 -23.14 -38.80
CA LYS A 81 22.44 -22.68 -37.75
C LYS A 81 22.58 -21.16 -37.75
N ILE A 82 22.59 -20.61 -36.54
CA ILE A 82 23.06 -19.24 -36.30
C ILE A 82 24.38 -19.31 -35.52
N THR A 83 25.32 -18.46 -35.88
CA THR A 83 26.53 -18.20 -35.08
C THR A 83 26.52 -16.74 -34.65
N ILE A 84 26.59 -16.49 -33.34
CA ILE A 84 26.74 -15.14 -32.78
C ILE A 84 28.19 -14.95 -32.38
N PHE A 85 28.75 -13.82 -32.79
CA PHE A 85 30.11 -13.41 -32.47
C PHE A 85 30.09 -12.30 -31.43
N VAL A 86 30.97 -12.38 -30.43
CA VAL A 86 31.21 -11.34 -29.43
C VAL A 86 32.70 -11.06 -29.42
N GLN A 87 33.08 -9.85 -29.86
CA GLN A 87 34.47 -9.42 -29.94
C GLN A 87 34.72 -8.24 -29.01
N ASP A 88 35.78 -8.32 -28.22
CA ASP A 88 36.27 -7.24 -27.38
C ASP A 88 37.71 -6.84 -27.73
N ASP A 89 38.07 -5.61 -27.37
CA ASP A 89 39.42 -5.07 -27.47
C ASP A 89 40.18 -5.05 -26.13
N GLY A 90 39.83 -5.97 -25.22
CA GLY A 90 40.47 -6.10 -23.91
C GLY A 90 41.89 -6.71 -23.99
N HIS A 91 42.43 -7.09 -22.83
CA HIS A 91 43.82 -7.59 -22.74
C HIS A 91 44.03 -9.01 -23.32
N GLY A 92 42.95 -9.75 -23.61
CA GLY A 92 42.97 -11.15 -24.08
C GLY A 92 43.60 -12.15 -23.11
N MET A 93 43.86 -13.38 -23.55
CA MET A 93 44.30 -14.47 -22.67
C MET A 93 45.55 -15.18 -23.19
N ASP A 94 46.50 -15.42 -22.29
CA ASP A 94 47.57 -16.39 -22.51
C ASP A 94 47.04 -17.83 -22.35
N ARG A 95 47.92 -18.82 -22.54
CA ARG A 95 47.55 -20.24 -22.48
C ARG A 95 46.89 -20.61 -21.15
N ASP A 96 47.46 -20.15 -20.04
CA ASP A 96 47.04 -20.56 -18.71
C ASP A 96 45.70 -19.90 -18.37
N ARG A 97 45.50 -18.63 -18.76
CA ARG A 97 44.20 -17.95 -18.69
C ARG A 97 43.14 -18.62 -19.55
N VAL A 98 43.47 -19.15 -20.73
CA VAL A 98 42.54 -19.95 -21.54
C VAL A 98 42.12 -21.22 -20.80
N VAL A 99 43.06 -21.92 -20.18
CA VAL A 99 42.77 -23.12 -19.38
C VAL A 99 41.92 -22.78 -18.15
N ASP A 100 42.22 -21.66 -17.49
CA ASP A 100 41.47 -21.16 -16.34
C ASP A 100 40.05 -20.73 -16.73
N PHE A 101 39.91 -20.10 -17.89
CA PHE A 101 38.61 -19.79 -18.48
C PHE A 101 37.80 -21.05 -18.74
N MET A 102 38.41 -22.18 -19.10
CA MET A 102 37.66 -23.43 -19.27
C MET A 102 37.35 -24.18 -17.96
N THR A 103 37.97 -23.79 -16.85
CA THR A 103 37.79 -24.45 -15.55
C THR A 103 36.58 -23.85 -14.82
N LEU A 104 35.51 -24.63 -14.61
CA LEU A 104 34.33 -24.17 -13.85
C LEU A 104 34.73 -23.71 -12.44
N PHE A 105 34.02 -22.71 -11.91
CA PHE A 105 34.27 -22.09 -10.59
C PHE A 105 35.65 -21.44 -10.41
N ARG A 106 36.46 -21.38 -11.48
CA ARG A 106 37.69 -20.62 -11.51
C ARG A 106 37.47 -19.27 -12.18
N SER A 107 37.77 -18.21 -11.44
CA SER A 107 37.76 -16.82 -11.90
C SER A 107 39.03 -16.15 -11.42
N VAL A 108 39.92 -15.81 -12.35
CA VAL A 108 41.10 -14.97 -12.08
C VAL A 108 40.81 -13.63 -12.72
N LYS A 109 40.80 -12.58 -11.92
CA LYS A 109 40.61 -11.21 -12.39
C LYS A 109 41.70 -10.33 -11.82
N ASP A 110 42.27 -9.50 -12.67
CA ASP A 110 43.30 -8.57 -12.28
C ASP A 110 42.64 -7.33 -11.64
N GLY A 111 43.21 -6.82 -10.55
CA GLY A 111 42.76 -5.58 -9.91
C GLY A 111 41.88 -5.75 -8.67
N ASP A 112 41.11 -4.70 -8.36
CA ASP A 112 40.25 -4.64 -7.17
C ASP A 112 39.04 -5.58 -7.31
N PRO A 113 38.91 -6.62 -6.47
CA PRO A 113 37.77 -7.55 -6.52
C PRO A 113 36.41 -6.88 -6.34
N ARG A 114 36.36 -5.70 -5.73
CA ARG A 114 35.11 -4.93 -5.56
C ARG A 114 34.61 -4.35 -6.87
N LYS A 115 35.52 -3.98 -7.78
CA LYS A 115 35.19 -3.41 -9.10
C LYS A 115 34.87 -4.46 -10.15
N ALA A 116 35.35 -5.68 -9.97
CA ALA A 116 35.05 -6.79 -10.86
C ALA A 116 33.57 -7.20 -10.75
N VAL A 117 32.88 -7.31 -11.89
CA VAL A 117 31.46 -7.65 -11.93
C VAL A 117 31.23 -9.16 -11.81
N GLY A 118 32.04 -9.97 -12.51
CA GLY A 118 31.99 -11.43 -12.34
C GLY A 118 32.93 -11.94 -11.24
N ARG A 119 32.43 -12.69 -10.25
CA ARG A 119 33.27 -13.27 -9.18
C ARG A 119 33.30 -14.80 -9.19
N PHE A 120 32.25 -15.43 -9.69
CA PHE A 120 32.00 -16.86 -9.49
C PHE A 120 32.66 -17.80 -10.49
N GLY A 121 33.11 -17.31 -11.66
CA GLY A 121 33.72 -18.17 -12.68
C GLY A 121 32.76 -19.12 -13.38
N VAL A 122 31.44 -18.87 -13.31
CA VAL A 122 30.40 -19.68 -13.97
C VAL A 122 29.73 -18.97 -15.14
N GLY A 123 29.85 -17.65 -15.26
CA GLY A 123 29.19 -16.86 -16.32
C GLY A 123 29.55 -17.29 -17.75
N LYS A 124 30.77 -17.81 -17.95
CA LYS A 124 31.22 -18.42 -19.22
C LYS A 124 30.44 -19.67 -19.65
N ALA A 125 29.80 -20.35 -18.70
CA ALA A 125 28.96 -21.53 -18.95
C ALA A 125 27.50 -21.14 -19.24
N SER A 126 27.13 -19.85 -19.21
CA SER A 126 25.76 -19.38 -19.50
C SER A 126 25.23 -19.80 -20.87
N ILE A 127 26.11 -20.02 -21.85
CA ILE A 127 25.72 -20.51 -23.19
C ILE A 127 25.08 -21.91 -23.15
N LEU A 128 25.25 -22.67 -22.07
CA LEU A 128 24.59 -23.95 -21.86
C LEU A 128 23.07 -23.83 -21.79
N ALA A 129 22.57 -22.64 -21.42
CA ALA A 129 21.13 -22.36 -21.43
C ALA A 129 20.55 -22.32 -22.85
N ILE A 130 21.38 -22.13 -23.89
CA ILE A 130 20.93 -21.95 -25.27
C ILE A 130 20.37 -23.28 -25.82
N PRO A 131 19.06 -23.34 -26.15
CA PRO A 131 18.48 -24.55 -26.70
C PRO A 131 19.08 -24.88 -28.08
N GLY A 132 19.62 -26.08 -28.22
CA GLY A 132 20.24 -26.52 -29.47
C GLY A 132 21.64 -25.95 -29.70
N LEU A 133 22.39 -25.66 -28.62
CA LEU A 133 23.82 -25.35 -28.67
C LEU A 133 24.58 -26.38 -29.53
N ILE A 134 25.37 -25.90 -30.49
CA ILE A 134 26.18 -26.69 -31.44
C ILE A 134 27.67 -26.58 -31.16
N GLY A 135 28.12 -25.45 -30.62
CA GLY A 135 29.54 -25.23 -30.35
C GLY A 135 29.89 -23.85 -29.81
N LEU A 136 31.06 -23.79 -29.18
CA LEU A 136 31.74 -22.59 -28.75
C LEU A 136 33.14 -22.59 -29.37
N ALA A 137 33.50 -21.51 -30.05
CA ALA A 137 34.88 -21.21 -30.40
C ALA A 137 35.31 -19.89 -29.76
N MET A 138 36.60 -19.77 -29.49
CA MET A 138 37.22 -18.57 -28.95
C MET A 138 38.57 -18.37 -29.62
N GLU A 139 38.82 -17.15 -30.07
CA GLU A 139 40.15 -16.69 -30.50
C GLU A 139 40.54 -15.52 -29.61
N THR A 140 41.72 -15.59 -28.98
CA THR A 140 42.16 -14.59 -28.03
C THR A 140 43.64 -14.29 -28.22
N SER A 141 44.04 -13.05 -27.98
CA SER A 141 45.41 -12.58 -28.16
C SER A 141 45.78 -11.59 -27.06
N THR A 142 46.99 -11.68 -26.54
CA THR A 142 47.60 -10.68 -25.64
C THR A 142 48.40 -9.63 -26.42
N GLY A 143 48.36 -9.67 -27.76
CA GLY A 143 49.26 -8.95 -28.66
C GLY A 143 50.67 -9.58 -28.78
N LYS A 144 51.05 -10.46 -27.85
CA LYS A 144 52.34 -11.19 -27.87
C LYS A 144 52.16 -12.66 -28.22
N GLU A 145 51.09 -13.27 -27.74
CA GLU A 145 50.70 -14.63 -28.06
C GLU A 145 49.19 -14.72 -28.25
N GLY A 146 48.74 -15.77 -28.92
CA GLY A 146 47.34 -15.94 -29.25
C GLY A 146 46.97 -17.41 -29.32
N TRP A 147 45.73 -17.68 -28.94
CA TRP A 147 45.21 -19.02 -28.72
C TRP A 147 43.81 -19.14 -29.31
N LYS A 148 43.58 -20.29 -29.94
CA LYS A 148 42.26 -20.71 -30.41
C LYS A 148 41.77 -21.86 -29.54
N MET A 149 40.53 -21.76 -29.08
CA MET A 149 39.82 -22.80 -28.35
C MET A 149 38.56 -23.18 -29.11
N GLU A 150 38.30 -24.48 -29.23
CA GLU A 150 37.10 -25.02 -29.85
C GLU A 150 36.49 -26.13 -28.98
N SER A 151 35.17 -26.06 -28.78
CA SER A 151 34.37 -27.04 -28.07
C SER A 151 33.05 -27.28 -28.83
N TYR A 152 32.71 -28.54 -29.08
CA TYR A 152 31.48 -28.92 -29.78
C TYR A 152 30.26 -28.83 -28.84
N SER A 153 30.32 -29.46 -27.68
CA SER A 153 29.27 -29.36 -26.67
C SER A 153 29.99 -29.33 -25.34
N LEU A 154 29.74 -28.28 -24.55
CA LEU A 154 30.28 -28.19 -23.20
C LEU A 154 29.68 -29.28 -22.28
N LEU A 155 28.53 -29.86 -22.66
CA LEU A 155 27.88 -31.00 -21.99
C LEU A 155 28.51 -32.34 -22.37
N ASP A 156 29.08 -32.46 -23.57
CA ASP A 156 29.65 -33.72 -24.03
C ASP A 156 31.02 -33.96 -23.39
N ALA A 157 31.38 -35.23 -23.19
CA ALA A 157 32.69 -35.63 -22.69
C ALA A 157 33.85 -35.39 -23.69
N LYS A 158 33.59 -34.72 -24.82
CA LYS A 158 34.62 -34.45 -25.82
C LYS A 158 35.63 -33.43 -25.27
N PRO A 159 36.94 -33.67 -25.46
CA PRO A 159 37.96 -32.76 -24.95
C PRO A 159 37.91 -31.43 -25.72
N VAL A 160 38.08 -30.34 -24.96
CA VAL A 160 38.28 -28.99 -25.50
C VAL A 160 39.61 -28.96 -26.24
N GLN A 161 39.61 -28.45 -27.48
CA GLN A 161 40.83 -28.32 -28.25
C GLN A 161 41.40 -26.91 -28.08
N ILE A 162 42.66 -26.81 -27.65
CA ILE A 162 43.38 -25.54 -27.52
C ILE A 162 44.60 -25.58 -28.43
N ARG A 163 44.74 -24.57 -29.30
CA ARG A 163 45.82 -24.47 -30.28
C ARG A 163 46.43 -23.08 -30.26
N ARG A 164 47.76 -22.99 -30.39
CA ARG A 164 48.45 -21.71 -30.51
C ARG A 164 48.23 -21.13 -31.92
N MET A 165 47.95 -19.83 -32.00
CA MET A 165 47.83 -19.10 -33.26
C MET A 165 49.23 -18.75 -33.78
N LYS A 166 49.42 -18.82 -35.11
CA LYS A 166 50.70 -18.46 -35.74
C LYS A 166 50.97 -16.96 -35.69
N ASN A 167 49.93 -16.17 -35.91
CA ASN A 167 49.96 -14.70 -35.91
C ASN A 167 48.95 -14.20 -34.88
N PRO A 168 49.37 -13.95 -33.63
CA PRO A 168 48.51 -13.29 -32.67
C PRO A 168 48.23 -11.88 -33.19
N GLY A 169 46.96 -11.57 -33.45
CA GLY A 169 46.54 -10.22 -33.84
C GLY A 169 46.65 -9.24 -32.68
N GLU A 170 45.94 -8.13 -32.77
CA GLU A 170 45.78 -7.17 -31.66
C GLU A 170 45.21 -7.85 -30.40
N SER A 171 45.41 -7.23 -29.23
CA SER A 171 44.87 -7.76 -27.99
C SER A 171 43.34 -7.77 -28.00
N GLY A 172 42.76 -8.82 -27.41
CA GLY A 172 41.31 -8.95 -27.31
C GLY A 172 40.87 -10.41 -27.41
N THR A 173 39.56 -10.60 -27.38
CA THR A 173 38.95 -11.92 -27.54
C THR A 173 37.76 -11.87 -28.49
N THR A 174 37.62 -12.88 -29.33
CA THR A 174 36.42 -13.14 -30.14
C THR A 174 35.85 -14.49 -29.74
N PHE A 175 34.63 -14.49 -29.24
CA PHE A 175 33.83 -15.69 -29.05
C PHE A 175 32.89 -15.89 -30.23
N ALA A 176 32.71 -17.14 -30.65
CA ALA A 176 31.71 -17.55 -31.62
C ALA A 176 30.84 -18.67 -31.01
N VAL A 177 29.55 -18.39 -30.84
CA VAL A 177 28.58 -19.31 -30.24
C VAL A 177 27.62 -19.75 -31.33
N SER A 178 27.66 -21.04 -31.67
CA SER A 178 26.82 -21.63 -32.71
C SER A 178 25.69 -22.44 -32.10
N TYR A 179 24.47 -22.30 -32.61
CA TYR A 179 23.30 -23.05 -32.18
C TYR A 179 22.26 -23.21 -33.29
N ARG A 180 21.37 -24.18 -33.12
CA ARG A 180 20.30 -24.46 -34.08
C ARG A 180 19.37 -23.25 -34.18
N LYS A 181 19.11 -22.86 -35.42
CA LYS A 181 18.27 -21.72 -35.77
C LYS A 181 16.82 -21.98 -35.37
N LYS A 182 16.23 -21.06 -34.59
CA LYS A 182 14.78 -21.03 -34.25
C LYS A 182 14.06 -19.77 -34.76
N ALA A 183 14.83 -18.74 -35.10
CA ALA A 183 14.38 -17.44 -35.61
C ALA A 183 15.39 -16.97 -36.66
N SER A 184 15.11 -15.89 -37.40
CA SER A 184 16.15 -15.30 -38.26
C SER A 184 17.25 -14.66 -37.43
N LEU A 185 18.46 -14.52 -38.00
CA LEU A 185 19.57 -13.84 -37.33
C LEU A 185 19.19 -12.40 -36.95
N ALA A 186 18.45 -11.69 -37.81
CA ALA A 186 17.99 -10.34 -37.54
C ALA A 186 17.10 -10.25 -36.29
N GLN A 187 16.17 -11.19 -36.14
CA GLN A 187 15.30 -11.27 -34.96
C GLN A 187 16.09 -11.61 -33.69
N GLU A 188 17.07 -12.50 -33.80
CA GLU A 188 17.89 -12.90 -32.66
C GLU A 188 18.81 -11.77 -32.20
N LEU A 189 19.50 -11.07 -33.12
CA LEU A 189 20.32 -9.89 -32.80
C LEU A 189 19.49 -8.76 -32.19
N LEU A 190 18.26 -8.54 -32.65
CA LEU A 190 17.35 -7.56 -32.04
C LEU A 190 17.09 -7.90 -30.57
N LYS A 191 16.73 -9.16 -30.28
CA LYS A 191 16.48 -9.62 -28.90
C LYS A 191 17.73 -9.57 -28.02
N LEU A 192 18.90 -9.95 -28.55
CA LEU A 192 20.17 -9.80 -27.82
C LEU A 192 20.46 -8.32 -27.53
N GLY A 193 20.18 -7.42 -28.48
CA GLY A 193 20.28 -5.97 -28.26
C GLY A 193 19.34 -5.45 -27.17
N ASP A 194 18.14 -6.00 -27.06
CA ASP A 194 17.19 -5.65 -25.98
C ASP A 194 17.68 -6.15 -24.61
N VAL A 195 18.19 -7.38 -24.54
CA VAL A 195 18.83 -7.93 -23.32
C VAL A 195 20.00 -7.04 -22.90
N LEU A 196 20.89 -6.68 -23.83
CA LEU A 196 22.03 -5.81 -23.53
C LEU A 196 21.59 -4.39 -23.10
N SER A 197 20.58 -3.82 -23.75
CA SER A 197 20.04 -2.50 -23.39
C SER A 197 19.35 -2.51 -22.01
N ARG A 198 18.81 -3.66 -21.60
CA ARG A 198 18.26 -3.83 -20.26
C ARG A 198 19.38 -3.90 -19.22
N TYR A 199 20.36 -4.79 -19.43
CA TYR A 199 21.27 -5.19 -18.37
C TYR A 199 22.58 -4.39 -18.29
N VAL A 200 23.13 -3.93 -19.41
CA VAL A 200 24.50 -3.38 -19.46
C VAL A 200 24.56 -2.02 -20.15
N ARG A 201 23.41 -1.33 -20.29
CA ARG A 201 23.36 0.00 -20.93
C ARG A 201 24.28 1.04 -20.29
N TYR A 202 24.54 0.93 -18.99
CA TYR A 202 25.36 1.88 -18.23
C TYR A 202 26.81 1.42 -18.00
N LEU A 203 27.18 0.28 -18.55
CA LEU A 203 28.54 -0.22 -18.44
C LEU A 203 29.46 0.74 -19.23
N PRO A 204 30.59 1.23 -18.66
CA PRO A 204 31.37 2.30 -19.26
C PRO A 204 32.28 1.78 -20.39
N MET A 205 31.66 1.20 -21.41
CA MET A 205 32.28 0.76 -22.66
C MET A 205 31.29 0.98 -23.81
N THR A 206 31.79 1.02 -25.04
CA THR A 206 30.92 1.10 -26.22
C THR A 206 30.51 -0.30 -26.69
N ILE A 207 29.24 -0.64 -26.56
CA ILE A 207 28.70 -1.91 -27.05
C ILE A 207 27.97 -1.66 -28.38
N THR A 208 28.27 -2.45 -29.40
CA THR A 208 27.62 -2.37 -30.72
C THR A 208 27.00 -3.70 -31.11
N VAL A 209 25.74 -3.67 -31.56
CA VAL A 209 25.04 -4.85 -32.07
C VAL A 209 24.68 -4.62 -33.53
N GLN A 210 25.07 -5.52 -34.43
CA GLN A 210 24.73 -5.42 -35.84
C GLN A 210 23.20 -5.40 -36.03
N ASN A 211 22.71 -4.40 -36.77
CA ASN A 211 21.30 -4.23 -37.11
C ASN A 211 21.08 -4.61 -38.58
N LEU A 212 20.45 -5.78 -38.79
CA LEU A 212 20.14 -6.30 -40.12
C LEU A 212 18.80 -5.80 -40.68
N ALA A 213 17.94 -5.21 -39.85
CA ALA A 213 16.62 -4.73 -40.27
C ALA A 213 16.66 -3.36 -40.96
N SER A 214 17.74 -2.58 -40.74
CA SER A 214 17.87 -1.20 -41.22
C SER A 214 18.89 -1.05 -42.35
N PHE A 215 19.05 -2.07 -43.21
CA PHE A 215 19.97 -2.00 -44.36
C PHE A 215 19.42 -1.02 -45.42
N GLN A 216 19.48 0.27 -45.11
CA GLN A 216 19.36 1.35 -46.07
C GLN A 216 20.78 1.73 -46.52
N PRO A 217 21.03 1.93 -47.83
CA PRO A 217 22.31 2.44 -48.31
C PRO A 217 22.66 3.74 -47.58
N GLY A 218 23.70 3.71 -46.72
CA GLY A 218 24.13 4.86 -45.90
C GLY A 218 23.57 4.93 -44.47
N GLY A 219 22.69 4.01 -44.07
CA GLY A 219 22.20 3.90 -42.68
C GLY A 219 23.23 3.29 -41.73
N GLN A 220 23.15 3.62 -40.44
CA GLN A 220 23.97 2.93 -39.43
C GLN A 220 23.50 1.49 -39.28
N ASN A 221 24.34 0.54 -39.69
CA ASN A 221 24.09 -0.91 -39.58
C ASN A 221 24.32 -1.45 -38.15
N PHE A 222 24.34 -0.59 -37.13
CA PHE A 222 24.64 -0.96 -35.75
C PHE A 222 23.73 -0.20 -34.77
N ARG A 223 23.27 -0.91 -33.74
CA ARG A 223 22.67 -0.33 -32.54
C ARG A 223 23.78 -0.12 -31.51
N TYR A 224 23.92 1.10 -31.01
CA TYR A 224 24.83 1.43 -29.92
C TYR A 224 24.12 1.25 -28.58
N ILE A 225 24.82 0.67 -27.61
CA ILE A 225 24.37 0.50 -26.23
C ILE A 225 25.50 1.08 -25.36
N ASN A 226 25.34 2.32 -24.94
CA ASN A 226 26.31 3.09 -24.16
C ASN A 226 25.63 4.31 -23.55
N ASP A 227 24.59 4.06 -22.76
CA ASP A 227 23.95 5.10 -21.98
C ASP A 227 24.92 5.56 -20.89
N GLN A 228 25.04 6.86 -20.69
CA GLN A 228 25.89 7.38 -19.62
C GLN A 228 25.14 7.22 -18.29
N TRP A 229 25.76 6.56 -17.31
CA TRP A 229 25.18 6.44 -15.96
C TRP A 229 24.82 7.81 -15.38
N SER A 230 25.67 8.83 -15.61
CA SER A 230 25.44 10.20 -15.18
C SER A 230 24.51 11.02 -16.07
N ALA A 231 24.15 10.53 -17.26
CA ALA A 231 23.14 11.21 -18.07
C ALA A 231 21.77 10.91 -17.48
N TYR A 232 21.09 11.97 -17.04
CA TYR A 232 19.75 11.86 -16.50
C TYR A 232 18.79 11.47 -17.62
N ARG A 233 18.42 10.18 -17.67
CA ARG A 233 17.30 9.70 -18.48
C ARG A 233 15.99 10.22 -17.90
N GLU A 234 15.92 10.22 -16.58
CA GLU A 234 14.86 10.85 -15.84
C GLU A 234 14.94 12.36 -15.98
N ARG A 235 13.78 12.99 -16.09
CA ARG A 235 13.73 14.45 -16.03
C ARG A 235 14.09 14.88 -14.62
N VAL A 236 14.85 15.97 -14.51
CA VAL A 236 15.32 16.53 -13.24
C VAL A 236 16.15 15.53 -12.43
N GLY A 237 16.86 14.61 -13.09
CA GLY A 237 17.66 13.62 -12.38
C GLY A 237 18.68 14.27 -11.42
N ARG A 238 18.90 13.63 -10.27
CA ARG A 238 19.87 14.02 -9.25
C ARG A 238 20.65 12.82 -8.78
N LYS A 239 21.98 12.97 -8.78
CA LYS A 239 22.93 11.97 -8.30
C LYS A 239 23.25 12.22 -6.82
N TYR A 240 23.22 11.15 -6.04
CA TYR A 240 23.59 11.11 -4.64
C TYR A 240 24.66 10.03 -4.45
N THR A 241 25.70 10.34 -3.69
CA THR A 241 26.71 9.36 -3.27
C THR A 241 26.78 9.39 -1.76
N PHE A 242 26.62 8.23 -1.13
CA PHE A 242 26.55 8.13 0.32
C PHE A 242 27.06 6.76 0.80
N THR A 243 27.28 6.66 2.11
CA THR A 243 27.68 5.43 2.78
C THR A 243 26.70 5.11 3.90
N ILE A 244 26.37 3.83 4.06
CA ILE A 244 25.56 3.34 5.17
C ILE A 244 26.34 2.21 5.81
N HIS A 245 26.76 2.44 7.06
CA HIS A 245 27.80 1.63 7.69
C HIS A 245 29.06 1.63 6.80
N ASP A 246 29.49 0.46 6.30
CA ASP A 246 30.68 0.30 5.46
C ASP A 246 30.35 0.09 3.97
N TYR A 247 29.08 0.23 3.59
CA TYR A 247 28.60 0.03 2.22
C TYR A 247 28.48 1.36 1.48
N SER A 248 29.00 1.40 0.25
CA SER A 248 28.99 2.57 -0.62
C SER A 248 27.87 2.48 -1.65
N PHE A 249 27.12 3.56 -1.80
CA PHE A 249 26.01 3.63 -2.75
C PHE A 249 26.11 4.86 -3.63
N GLU A 250 25.69 4.68 -4.87
CA GLU A 250 25.36 5.76 -5.78
C GLU A 250 23.90 5.65 -6.18
N ALA A 251 23.09 6.65 -5.86
CA ALA A 251 21.67 6.71 -6.23
C ALA A 251 21.42 7.83 -7.23
N ILE A 252 20.55 7.58 -8.21
CA ILE A 252 20.00 8.59 -9.11
C ILE A 252 18.49 8.58 -8.94
N LEU A 253 17.92 9.71 -8.52
CA LEU A 253 16.48 9.90 -8.44
C LEU A 253 16.05 10.88 -9.53
N GLY A 254 14.85 10.69 -10.08
CA GLY A 254 14.35 11.52 -11.16
C GLY A 254 12.86 11.28 -11.45
N ILE A 255 12.26 12.13 -12.29
CA ILE A 255 10.87 11.93 -12.75
C ILE A 255 10.85 11.15 -14.08
N ASP A 256 10.28 9.95 -14.07
CA ASP A 256 10.03 9.09 -15.25
C ASP A 256 8.82 8.16 -15.00
N LYS A 257 8.94 6.83 -15.19
CA LYS A 257 7.80 5.89 -15.16
C LYS A 257 7.53 5.26 -13.79
N GLY A 258 8.19 5.71 -12.73
CA GLY A 258 8.05 5.08 -11.40
C GLY A 258 8.91 3.82 -11.22
N SER A 259 10.05 3.72 -11.92
CA SER A 259 10.89 2.51 -11.93
C SER A 259 11.89 2.50 -10.78
N GLN A 260 12.08 1.35 -10.12
CA GLN A 260 13.07 1.18 -9.07
C GLN A 260 14.08 0.11 -9.51
N GLU A 261 15.31 0.50 -9.82
CA GLU A 261 16.32 -0.40 -10.40
C GLU A 261 17.57 -0.51 -9.50
N ILE A 262 18.05 -1.74 -9.30
CA ILE A 262 19.28 -2.04 -8.57
C ILE A 262 20.37 -2.50 -9.54
N TYR A 263 21.54 -1.91 -9.41
CA TYR A 263 22.74 -2.15 -10.19
C TYR A 263 23.90 -2.56 -9.29
N GLN A 264 24.81 -3.38 -9.82
CA GLN A 264 26.15 -3.55 -9.27
C GLN A 264 27.17 -3.25 -10.36
N ASN A 265 28.05 -2.28 -10.09
CA ASN A 265 29.07 -1.84 -11.03
C ASN A 265 28.45 -1.54 -12.41
N HIS A 266 27.30 -0.84 -12.40
CA HIS A 266 26.50 -0.44 -13.56
C HIS A 266 25.88 -1.59 -14.38
N VAL A 267 25.81 -2.81 -13.84
CA VAL A 267 25.05 -3.92 -14.43
C VAL A 267 23.75 -4.14 -13.65
N LEU A 268 22.62 -4.09 -14.35
CA LEU A 268 21.31 -4.26 -13.72
C LEU A 268 21.23 -5.66 -13.10
N ILE A 269 20.85 -5.70 -11.82
CA ILE A 269 20.58 -6.92 -11.09
C ILE A 269 19.07 -7.21 -11.18
N THR A 270 18.25 -6.26 -10.76
CA THR A 270 16.80 -6.45 -10.63
C THR A 270 16.07 -5.12 -10.50
N ASP A 271 14.80 -5.13 -10.87
CA ASP A 271 13.83 -4.04 -10.78
C ASP A 271 12.62 -4.41 -9.89
N LYS A 272 12.76 -5.46 -9.07
CA LYS A 272 11.64 -6.06 -8.30
C LYS A 272 11.48 -5.53 -6.88
N TYR A 273 12.51 -4.89 -6.32
CA TYR A 273 12.46 -4.42 -4.93
C TYR A 273 11.83 -3.03 -4.85
N ASP A 274 11.02 -2.83 -3.82
CA ASP A 274 10.56 -1.51 -3.42
C ASP A 274 11.62 -0.85 -2.53
N LEU A 275 12.53 -0.08 -3.14
CA LEU A 275 13.67 0.52 -2.48
C LEU A 275 13.27 1.52 -1.39
N PHE A 276 12.11 2.18 -1.48
CA PHE A 276 11.70 3.18 -0.48
C PHE A 276 10.96 2.60 0.72
N PHE A 277 10.38 1.41 0.59
CA PHE A 277 9.51 0.80 1.61
C PHE A 277 9.76 -0.70 1.81
N HIS A 278 10.97 -1.17 1.49
CA HIS A 278 11.34 -2.58 1.61
C HIS A 278 11.12 -3.10 3.04
N ASP A 279 11.49 -2.29 4.03
CA ASP A 279 11.39 -2.57 5.47
C ASP A 279 9.94 -2.63 6.00
N TRP A 280 8.95 -2.19 5.22
CA TRP A 280 7.54 -2.12 5.66
C TRP A 280 6.72 -3.35 5.26
N GLY A 281 7.27 -4.24 4.42
CA GLY A 281 6.57 -5.44 3.95
C GLY A 281 5.30 -5.16 3.11
N LYS A 282 5.11 -3.93 2.63
CA LYS A 282 4.01 -3.52 1.76
C LYS A 282 4.59 -2.77 0.56
N SER A 283 4.16 -3.16 -0.64
CA SER A 283 4.53 -2.44 -1.85
C SER A 283 3.81 -1.10 -1.90
N VAL A 284 4.58 -0.04 -2.01
CA VAL A 284 4.14 1.33 -2.11
C VAL A 284 4.52 1.84 -3.49
N SER A 285 3.50 2.21 -4.27
CA SER A 285 3.74 2.90 -5.54
C SER A 285 4.02 4.38 -5.28
N LEU A 286 5.20 4.85 -5.71
CA LEU A 286 5.52 6.27 -5.84
C LEU A 286 5.43 6.64 -7.33
N PRO A 287 4.27 7.14 -7.79
CA PRO A 287 4.06 7.42 -9.20
C PRO A 287 5.08 8.44 -9.68
N ASN A 288 5.54 8.24 -10.92
CA ASN A 288 6.49 9.10 -11.61
C ASN A 288 7.90 9.16 -11.00
N LEU A 289 8.14 8.63 -9.80
CA LEU A 289 9.47 8.64 -9.19
C LEU A 289 10.28 7.43 -9.63
N SER A 290 11.30 7.67 -10.45
CA SER A 290 12.28 6.65 -10.78
C SER A 290 13.51 6.79 -9.89
N VAL A 291 14.03 5.65 -9.44
CA VAL A 291 15.28 5.55 -8.69
C VAL A 291 16.14 4.44 -9.29
N ARG A 292 17.43 4.73 -9.48
CA ARG A 292 18.46 3.74 -9.76
C ARG A 292 19.49 3.76 -8.65
N ILE A 293 19.91 2.60 -8.17
CA ILE A 293 20.95 2.49 -7.15
C ILE A 293 22.03 1.54 -7.63
N ASP A 294 23.29 1.99 -7.62
CA ASP A 294 24.45 1.16 -7.86
C ASP A 294 25.27 0.99 -6.58
N SER A 295 25.74 -0.24 -6.33
CA SER A 295 26.71 -0.51 -5.28
C SER A 295 27.62 -1.68 -5.63
N PRO A 296 28.95 -1.56 -5.42
CA PRO A 296 29.87 -2.69 -5.52
C PRO A 296 29.68 -3.73 -4.39
N ASP A 297 28.97 -3.34 -3.32
CA ASP A 297 28.79 -4.12 -2.10
C ASP A 297 27.54 -5.01 -2.11
N PHE A 298 26.74 -4.98 -3.17
CA PHE A 298 25.66 -5.95 -3.36
C PHE A 298 26.23 -7.37 -3.58
N GLU A 299 25.73 -8.34 -2.84
CA GLU A 299 26.10 -9.75 -3.03
C GLU A 299 25.06 -10.45 -3.89
N LEU A 300 25.50 -11.18 -4.91
CA LEU A 300 24.61 -11.79 -5.89
C LEU A 300 24.64 -13.32 -5.81
N PRO A 301 23.52 -14.02 -6.06
CA PRO A 301 23.55 -15.44 -6.39
C PRO A 301 24.16 -15.66 -7.77
N PHE A 302 24.47 -16.92 -8.11
CA PHE A 302 25.05 -17.28 -9.42
C PHE A 302 24.23 -16.75 -10.60
N GLY A 303 22.89 -16.83 -10.52
CA GLY A 303 21.99 -16.36 -11.56
C GLY A 303 21.73 -14.84 -11.56
N ARG A 304 22.28 -14.07 -10.60
CA ARG A 304 22.16 -12.59 -10.50
C ARG A 304 20.73 -12.03 -10.56
N HIS A 305 19.71 -12.80 -10.19
CA HIS A 305 18.30 -12.41 -10.29
C HIS A 305 17.74 -11.71 -9.03
N GLY A 306 18.60 -11.40 -8.07
CA GLY A 306 18.27 -10.84 -6.76
C GLY A 306 19.52 -10.64 -5.91
N LEU A 307 19.35 -10.23 -4.67
CA LEU A 307 20.44 -10.04 -3.71
C LEU A 307 20.54 -11.25 -2.75
N ARG A 308 21.77 -11.58 -2.32
CA ARG A 308 22.03 -12.53 -1.23
C ARG A 308 22.06 -11.86 0.13
N ASN A 309 22.51 -10.62 0.17
CA ASN A 309 22.58 -9.79 1.37
C ASN A 309 21.38 -8.84 1.46
N GLU A 310 20.15 -9.36 1.36
CA GLU A 310 18.93 -8.54 1.38
C GLU A 310 18.79 -7.68 2.64
N GLU A 311 19.46 -8.04 3.74
CA GLU A 311 19.52 -7.23 4.96
C GLU A 311 20.07 -5.81 4.74
N ILE A 312 20.85 -5.59 3.66
CA ILE A 312 21.33 -4.26 3.27
C ILE A 312 20.20 -3.33 2.80
N LEU A 313 19.10 -3.91 2.31
CA LEU A 313 17.98 -3.16 1.76
C LEU A 313 17.21 -2.42 2.85
N ASN A 314 17.14 -2.94 4.07
CA ASN A 314 16.44 -2.26 5.18
C ASN A 314 17.06 -0.90 5.53
N PRO A 315 18.35 -0.82 5.92
CA PRO A 315 18.97 0.47 6.25
C PRO A 315 19.09 1.37 5.01
N LEU A 316 19.28 0.81 3.81
CA LEU A 316 19.22 1.57 2.56
C LEU A 316 17.85 2.22 2.36
N SER A 317 16.78 1.44 2.52
CA SER A 317 15.40 1.90 2.33
C SER A 317 15.04 3.03 3.29
N GLN A 318 15.41 2.85 4.56
CA GLN A 318 15.26 3.88 5.57
C GLN A 318 16.02 5.17 5.19
N TYR A 319 17.29 5.05 4.79
CA TYR A 319 18.10 6.21 4.42
C TYR A 319 17.55 6.96 3.19
N LEU A 320 17.11 6.23 2.17
CA LEU A 320 16.48 6.81 1.00
C LEU A 320 15.21 7.59 1.38
N ARG A 321 14.35 6.99 2.21
CA ARG A 321 13.07 7.59 2.61
C ARG A 321 13.24 8.77 3.57
N GLU A 322 14.19 8.69 4.50
CA GLU A 322 14.34 9.69 5.57
C GLU A 322 15.28 10.84 5.20
N THR A 323 16.24 10.61 4.30
CA THR A 323 17.27 11.58 3.94
C THR A 323 17.21 12.00 2.47
N ILE A 324 17.37 11.05 1.54
CA ILE A 324 17.53 11.38 0.10
C ILE A 324 16.22 11.88 -0.52
N LEU A 325 15.10 11.23 -0.23
CA LEU A 325 13.81 11.56 -0.82
C LEU A 325 13.29 12.95 -0.40
N PRO A 326 13.34 13.36 0.89
CA PRO A 326 13.05 14.74 1.28
C PRO A 326 13.94 15.75 0.57
N GLN A 327 15.26 15.52 0.54
CA GLN A 327 16.19 16.42 -0.15
C GLN A 327 15.84 16.55 -1.64
N TYR A 328 15.60 15.43 -2.32
CA TYR A 328 15.22 15.43 -3.73
C TYR A 328 13.90 16.16 -3.97
N PHE A 329 12.91 15.98 -3.09
CA PHE A 329 11.63 16.65 -3.19
C PHE A 329 11.75 18.17 -3.00
N ASP A 330 12.62 18.62 -2.10
CA ASP A 330 12.91 20.05 -1.91
C ASP A 330 13.51 20.66 -3.20
N GLU A 331 14.45 19.95 -3.82
CA GLU A 331 15.04 20.37 -5.10
C GLU A 331 13.99 20.40 -6.24
N LEU A 332 13.08 19.43 -6.28
CA LEU A 332 11.96 19.41 -7.23
C LEU A 332 11.02 20.59 -7.01
N TYR A 333 10.68 20.89 -5.76
CA TYR A 333 9.80 22.00 -5.43
C TYR A 333 10.42 23.34 -5.83
N GLU A 334 11.71 23.55 -5.55
CA GLU A 334 12.41 24.75 -5.97
C GLU A 334 12.51 24.86 -7.50
N ALA A 335 12.73 23.74 -8.20
CA ALA A 335 12.72 23.72 -9.66
C ALA A 335 11.35 24.11 -10.23
N LEU A 336 10.26 23.62 -9.63
CA LEU A 336 8.89 23.98 -10.00
C LEU A 336 8.60 25.47 -9.72
N ARG A 337 9.08 26.00 -8.59
CA ARG A 337 8.88 27.39 -8.16
C ARG A 337 9.62 28.39 -9.04
N LEU A 338 10.83 28.06 -9.47
CA LEU A 338 11.70 28.94 -10.27
C LEU A 338 11.36 28.90 -11.77
N GLN A 339 10.46 28.03 -12.20
CA GLN A 339 10.16 27.84 -13.61
C GLN A 339 9.43 29.06 -14.18
N PRO A 340 9.98 29.74 -15.21
CA PRO A 340 9.33 30.89 -15.81
C PRO A 340 8.02 30.46 -16.50
N ALA A 341 6.97 31.26 -16.35
CA ALA A 341 5.70 31.07 -17.03
C ALA A 341 5.93 31.02 -18.56
N GLY A 342 5.81 29.83 -19.16
CA GLY A 342 6.03 29.60 -20.59
C GLY A 342 7.36 28.95 -20.99
N GLY A 343 8.23 28.60 -20.03
CA GLY A 343 9.38 27.75 -20.30
C GLY A 343 8.95 26.35 -20.75
N LYS A 344 9.70 25.73 -21.69
CA LYS A 344 9.45 24.34 -22.09
C LYS A 344 9.55 23.46 -20.84
N LEU A 345 8.42 22.88 -20.42
CA LEU A 345 8.32 22.18 -19.14
C LEU A 345 9.18 20.92 -19.15
N GLU A 346 10.25 20.89 -18.36
CA GLU A 346 10.92 19.63 -17.99
C GLU A 346 10.16 18.88 -16.89
N ILE A 347 9.24 19.55 -16.17
CA ILE A 347 8.48 19.00 -15.05
C ILE A 347 7.02 19.36 -15.22
N TYR A 348 6.12 18.39 -15.14
CA TYR A 348 4.69 18.68 -15.08
C TYR A 348 4.26 18.76 -13.61
N SER A 349 3.50 19.79 -13.24
CA SER A 349 3.02 19.98 -11.86
C SER A 349 2.24 18.77 -11.36
N GLU A 350 1.43 18.16 -12.23
CA GLU A 350 0.64 16.97 -11.95
C GLU A 350 1.51 15.78 -11.47
N GLU A 351 2.72 15.62 -12.01
CA GLU A 351 3.60 14.51 -11.64
C GLU A 351 4.14 14.67 -10.22
N VAL A 352 4.52 15.91 -9.87
CA VAL A 352 5.00 16.26 -8.53
C VAL A 352 3.85 16.20 -7.52
N GLU A 353 2.65 16.61 -7.92
CA GLU A 353 1.44 16.53 -7.10
C GLU A 353 1.05 15.07 -6.82
N ASN A 354 1.03 14.21 -7.84
CA ASN A 354 0.76 12.78 -7.69
C ASN A 354 1.80 12.11 -6.78
N LEU A 355 3.09 12.48 -6.92
CA LEU A 355 4.14 12.02 -6.01
C LEU A 355 3.90 12.50 -4.57
N ALA A 356 3.56 13.78 -4.38
CA ALA A 356 3.30 14.35 -3.07
C ALA A 356 2.10 13.67 -2.37
N ILE A 357 1.01 13.44 -3.10
CA ILE A 357 -0.16 12.71 -2.60
C ILE A 357 0.21 11.29 -2.20
N ALA A 358 0.98 10.58 -3.04
CA ALA A 358 1.47 9.25 -2.69
C ALA A 358 2.26 9.29 -1.38
N LEU A 359 3.20 10.23 -1.22
CA LEU A 359 4.00 10.37 0.00
C LEU A 359 3.15 10.69 1.24
N LEU A 360 2.15 11.57 1.11
CA LEU A 360 1.24 11.92 2.22
C LEU A 360 0.39 10.74 2.72
N ARG A 361 0.10 9.76 1.86
CA ARG A 361 -0.58 8.53 2.28
C ARG A 361 0.27 7.73 3.27
N TYR A 362 1.58 7.92 3.28
CA TYR A 362 2.53 7.19 4.12
C TYR A 362 3.07 8.03 5.27
N ASP A 363 3.58 9.24 4.98
CA ASP A 363 4.13 10.17 5.96
C ASP A 363 3.48 11.55 5.80
N CYS A 364 2.59 11.88 6.75
CA CYS A 364 1.90 13.16 6.84
C CYS A 364 2.58 14.15 7.80
N GLY A 365 3.83 13.91 8.21
CA GLY A 365 4.56 14.78 9.11
C GLY A 365 4.57 16.23 8.60
N SER A 366 4.12 17.17 9.44
CA SER A 366 4.01 18.61 9.12
C SER A 366 5.35 19.29 8.82
N GLN A 367 6.45 18.60 9.12
CA GLN A 367 7.81 19.03 8.79
C GLN A 367 8.21 18.72 7.35
N ARG A 368 7.49 17.84 6.65
CA ARG A 368 7.81 17.43 5.28
C ARG A 368 7.34 18.46 4.27
N MET A 369 8.17 18.80 3.28
CA MET A 369 7.83 19.80 2.27
C MET A 369 6.66 19.40 1.37
N TRP A 370 6.47 18.10 1.09
CA TRP A 370 5.30 17.62 0.35
C TRP A 370 3.96 17.91 1.06
N SER A 371 3.94 18.12 2.39
CA SER A 371 2.72 18.54 3.11
C SER A 371 2.35 20.01 2.87
N ARG A 372 3.31 20.82 2.41
CA ARG A 372 3.17 22.26 2.16
C ARG A 372 2.89 22.59 0.69
N LEU A 373 3.02 21.60 -0.21
CA LEU A 373 2.75 21.79 -1.63
C LEU A 373 1.24 22.08 -1.83
N PRO A 374 0.86 23.17 -2.52
CA PRO A 374 -0.53 23.51 -2.78
C PRO A 374 -1.09 22.63 -3.91
N MET A 375 -1.65 21.47 -3.56
CA MET A 375 -2.08 20.42 -4.49
C MET A 375 -3.61 20.27 -4.59
N PHE A 376 -4.35 20.72 -3.58
CA PHE A 376 -5.80 20.52 -3.53
C PHE A 376 -6.53 21.65 -4.23
N ASN A 377 -7.28 21.29 -5.27
CA ASN A 377 -8.16 22.20 -5.98
C ASN A 377 -9.38 22.53 -5.11
N VAL A 378 -9.59 23.82 -4.84
CA VAL A 378 -10.71 24.31 -4.02
C VAL A 378 -11.55 25.26 -4.84
N TRP A 379 -12.87 25.05 -4.83
CA TRP A 379 -13.80 25.90 -5.57
C TRP A 379 -13.72 27.36 -5.10
N GLY A 380 -13.68 28.29 -6.05
CA GLY A 380 -13.65 29.73 -5.79
C GLY A 380 -12.32 30.26 -5.24
N ALA A 381 -11.34 29.41 -4.96
CA ALA A 381 -10.02 29.83 -4.50
C ALA A 381 -9.10 30.15 -5.69
N GLU A 382 -8.45 31.32 -5.67
CA GLU A 382 -7.42 31.67 -6.66
C GLU A 382 -6.18 30.77 -6.54
N GLN A 383 -5.93 30.23 -5.35
CA GLN A 383 -4.79 29.38 -5.04
C GLN A 383 -5.24 28.03 -4.52
N ARG A 384 -4.54 26.97 -4.95
CA ARG A 384 -4.69 25.63 -4.41
C ARG A 384 -4.31 25.60 -2.93
N MET A 385 -4.92 24.70 -2.17
CA MET A 385 -4.58 24.47 -0.77
C MET A 385 -3.54 23.35 -0.63
N SER A 386 -2.70 23.46 0.39
CA SER A 386 -1.79 22.39 0.82
C SER A 386 -2.45 21.46 1.83
N PHE A 387 -1.84 20.28 2.04
CA PHE A 387 -2.33 19.32 3.03
C PHE A 387 -2.31 19.92 4.44
N LEU A 388 -1.25 20.65 4.78
CA LEU A 388 -1.13 21.33 6.07
C LEU A 388 -2.26 22.35 6.28
N GLN A 389 -2.59 23.15 5.26
CA GLN A 389 -3.70 24.10 5.37
C GLN A 389 -5.06 23.40 5.52
N LEU A 390 -5.30 22.29 4.81
CA LEU A 390 -6.52 21.50 5.00
C LEU A 390 -6.58 20.88 6.40
N HIS A 391 -5.46 20.38 6.90
CA HIS A 391 -5.36 19.83 8.25
C HIS A 391 -5.62 20.88 9.33
N ASP A 392 -5.07 22.09 9.18
CA ASP A 392 -5.30 23.21 10.11
C ASP A 392 -6.76 23.68 10.11
N LEU A 393 -7.43 23.63 8.95
CA LEU A 393 -8.88 23.88 8.87
C LEU A 393 -9.67 22.78 9.57
N ALA A 394 -9.41 21.52 9.22
CA ALA A 394 -10.06 20.37 9.84
C ALA A 394 -9.92 20.37 11.38
N GLY A 395 -8.76 20.79 11.90
CA GLY A 395 -8.51 20.94 13.34
C GLY A 395 -9.43 21.95 14.04
N LYS A 396 -9.98 22.93 13.31
CA LYS A 396 -11.00 23.87 13.81
C LYS A 396 -12.42 23.28 13.82
N LYS A 397 -12.54 21.95 13.62
CA LYS A 397 -13.80 21.21 13.48
C LYS A 397 -14.66 21.68 12.31
N THR A 398 -14.06 22.27 11.28
CA THR A 398 -14.77 22.59 10.04
C THR A 398 -14.94 21.33 9.21
N ARG A 399 -16.11 21.19 8.58
CA ARG A 399 -16.36 20.16 7.56
C ARG A 399 -15.46 20.42 6.34
N LEU A 400 -15.25 19.41 5.51
CA LEU A 400 -14.67 19.55 4.18
C LEU A 400 -15.70 19.02 3.19
N TYR A 401 -16.02 19.80 2.17
CA TYR A 401 -17.03 19.39 1.19
C TYR A 401 -16.33 18.85 -0.06
N LEU A 402 -16.86 17.78 -0.65
CA LEU A 402 -16.48 17.33 -1.98
C LEU A 402 -17.56 17.72 -2.97
N GLU A 403 -17.19 18.40 -4.05
CA GLU A 403 -18.07 18.80 -5.15
C GLU A 403 -18.86 17.60 -5.75
N ASP A 404 -20.09 17.87 -6.22
CA ASP A 404 -20.82 16.95 -7.08
C ASP A 404 -20.48 17.24 -8.55
N PRO A 405 -19.79 16.34 -9.26
CA PRO A 405 -19.41 16.59 -10.66
C PRO A 405 -20.64 16.66 -11.59
N ASN A 406 -21.80 16.15 -11.15
CA ASN A 406 -23.03 16.14 -11.93
C ASN A 406 -23.88 17.42 -11.74
N ASN A 407 -23.40 18.39 -10.96
CA ASN A 407 -24.11 19.64 -10.72
C ASN A 407 -23.29 20.89 -11.09
N PRO A 408 -22.95 21.08 -12.38
CA PRO A 408 -22.24 22.26 -12.86
C PRO A 408 -23.16 23.48 -12.80
N GLY A 409 -23.22 24.15 -11.66
CA GLY A 409 -24.12 25.27 -11.39
C GLY A 409 -24.54 25.40 -9.93
N ALA A 410 -24.14 24.47 -9.05
CA ALA A 410 -24.30 24.63 -7.62
C ALA A 410 -23.61 25.91 -7.13
N ASP A 411 -24.32 26.67 -6.30
CA ASP A 411 -23.76 27.82 -5.61
C ASP A 411 -23.00 27.35 -4.37
N TYR A 412 -21.70 27.17 -4.50
CA TYR A 412 -20.86 26.72 -3.39
C TYR A 412 -20.53 27.83 -2.38
N THR A 413 -21.01 29.06 -2.56
CA THR A 413 -20.79 30.15 -1.58
C THR A 413 -21.60 29.97 -0.29
N VAL A 414 -22.59 29.07 -0.30
CA VAL A 414 -23.46 28.80 0.86
C VAL A 414 -22.81 27.94 1.93
N PHE A 415 -21.70 27.28 1.61
CA PHE A 415 -20.97 26.39 2.51
C PHE A 415 -20.04 27.17 3.43
N ASP A 416 -19.95 26.75 4.69
CA ASP A 416 -19.16 27.39 5.74
C ASP A 416 -17.69 26.90 5.78
N ALA A 417 -17.32 26.03 4.84
CA ALA A 417 -15.99 25.46 4.73
C ALA A 417 -15.62 25.20 3.26
N PRO A 418 -14.33 24.94 2.96
CA PRO A 418 -13.89 24.73 1.58
C PRO A 418 -14.61 23.58 0.88
N VAL A 419 -14.99 23.82 -0.37
CA VAL A 419 -15.47 22.80 -1.30
C VAL A 419 -14.31 22.37 -2.18
N LEU A 420 -13.83 21.15 -1.97
CA LEU A 420 -12.81 20.52 -2.79
C LEU A 420 -13.43 20.10 -4.13
N MET A 421 -12.80 20.52 -5.23
CA MET A 421 -13.25 20.16 -6.56
C MET A 421 -13.08 18.66 -6.81
N THR A 422 -13.82 18.11 -7.75
CA THR A 422 -13.75 16.68 -8.12
C THR A 422 -12.48 16.33 -8.89
N ILE A 423 -11.98 17.27 -9.68
CA ILE A 423 -10.71 17.13 -10.40
C ILE A 423 -9.57 17.36 -9.41
N GLN A 424 -8.91 16.28 -9.01
CA GLN A 424 -7.78 16.29 -8.07
C GLN A 424 -6.65 15.39 -8.60
N PRO A 425 -5.41 15.55 -8.10
CA PRO A 425 -4.33 14.61 -8.37
C PRO A 425 -4.69 13.17 -7.96
N GLU A 426 -4.07 12.19 -8.61
CA GLU A 426 -4.34 10.77 -8.40
C GLU A 426 -4.12 10.36 -6.93
N GLY A 427 -5.05 9.57 -6.37
CA GLY A 427 -4.99 9.11 -4.98
C GLY A 427 -5.46 10.12 -3.94
N THR A 428 -5.88 11.33 -4.34
CA THR A 428 -6.35 12.38 -3.42
C THR A 428 -7.55 11.92 -2.59
N PHE A 429 -8.54 11.25 -3.17
CA PHE A 429 -9.73 10.82 -2.42
C PHE A 429 -9.42 9.77 -1.34
N ASP A 430 -8.52 8.83 -1.64
CA ASP A 430 -8.05 7.85 -0.65
C ASP A 430 -7.36 8.55 0.52
N LEU A 431 -6.53 9.56 0.21
CA LEU A 431 -5.85 10.38 1.21
C LEU A 431 -6.85 11.14 2.08
N LEU A 432 -7.80 11.86 1.45
CA LEU A 432 -8.80 12.65 2.16
C LEU A 432 -9.69 11.76 3.03
N LYS A 433 -10.11 10.59 2.54
CA LYS A 433 -10.90 9.64 3.33
C LYS A 433 -10.12 9.10 4.53
N LYS A 434 -8.82 8.82 4.34
CA LYS A 434 -7.95 8.32 5.42
C LYS A 434 -7.80 9.33 6.56
N TYR A 435 -7.58 10.61 6.24
CA TYR A 435 -7.26 11.62 7.26
C TYR A 435 -8.46 12.46 7.71
N PHE A 436 -9.46 12.63 6.86
CA PHE A 436 -10.61 13.51 7.10
C PHE A 436 -11.95 12.79 6.96
N GLY A 437 -12.00 11.45 6.93
CA GLY A 437 -13.21 10.70 6.60
C GLY A 437 -14.46 11.06 7.42
N THR A 438 -14.33 11.45 8.69
CA THR A 438 -15.45 11.89 9.53
C THR A 438 -15.86 13.35 9.31
N LEU A 439 -14.99 14.16 8.71
CA LEU A 439 -15.21 15.57 8.40
C LEU A 439 -15.58 15.80 6.93
N LEU A 440 -15.36 14.79 6.08
CA LEU A 440 -15.56 14.84 4.64
C LEU A 440 -17.02 14.58 4.27
N VAL A 441 -17.65 15.55 3.62
CA VAL A 441 -19.06 15.53 3.20
C VAL A 441 -19.12 15.49 1.68
N ASN A 442 -19.61 14.39 1.11
CA ASN A 442 -19.75 14.24 -0.34
C ASN A 442 -21.07 14.85 -0.85
N LEU A 443 -21.00 15.96 -1.57
CA LEU A 443 -22.19 16.63 -2.12
C LEU A 443 -22.84 15.87 -3.28
N GLY A 444 -22.13 14.90 -3.87
CA GLY A 444 -22.65 14.00 -4.90
C GLY A 444 -23.54 12.87 -4.37
N ASP A 445 -23.63 12.67 -3.05
CA ASP A 445 -24.59 11.71 -2.49
C ASP A 445 -26.02 12.26 -2.64
N GLU A 446 -26.86 11.58 -3.41
CA GLU A 446 -28.27 11.96 -3.64
C GLU A 446 -29.08 12.05 -2.35
N ASN A 447 -28.66 11.32 -1.31
CA ASN A 447 -29.32 11.35 -0.01
C ASN A 447 -28.77 12.43 0.92
N MET A 448 -27.76 13.20 0.51
CA MET A 448 -27.12 14.22 1.34
C MET A 448 -28.12 15.28 1.78
N VAL A 449 -28.12 15.57 3.08
CA VAL A 449 -28.93 16.61 3.71
C VAL A 449 -28.02 17.44 4.59
N LEU A 450 -28.11 18.74 4.46
CA LEU A 450 -27.24 19.69 5.16
C LEU A 450 -28.05 20.52 6.13
N GLU A 451 -27.41 20.99 7.18
CA GLU A 451 -27.98 22.03 8.02
C GLU A 451 -27.86 23.38 7.31
N GLN A 452 -28.92 24.17 7.32
CA GLN A 452 -28.90 25.52 6.80
C GLN A 452 -27.90 26.35 7.61
N THR A 453 -26.88 26.87 6.95
CA THR A 453 -25.84 27.70 7.55
C THR A 453 -26.38 29.08 7.91
N VAL A 454 -25.73 29.75 8.87
CA VAL A 454 -26.19 31.03 9.48
C VAL A 454 -26.32 32.17 8.46
N THR A 455 -25.68 32.05 7.30
CA THR A 455 -25.78 33.02 6.20
C THR A 455 -27.21 33.22 5.68
N GLY A 456 -28.13 32.29 5.96
CA GLY A 456 -29.57 32.44 5.67
C GLY A 456 -30.34 33.44 6.54
N ASN A 457 -29.72 34.13 7.52
CA ASN A 457 -30.31 35.16 8.39
C ASN A 457 -31.54 34.77 9.22
N ARG A 458 -32.04 33.53 9.10
CA ARG A 458 -33.22 33.09 9.85
C ARG A 458 -32.81 32.62 11.24
N LYS A 459 -32.82 33.55 12.19
CA LYS A 459 -32.75 33.20 13.62
C LYS A 459 -33.96 32.34 13.98
N LEU A 460 -33.75 31.33 14.82
CA LEU A 460 -34.83 30.55 15.41
C LEU A 460 -35.78 31.49 16.16
N THR A 461 -37.07 31.28 15.98
CA THR A 461 -38.13 31.96 16.71
C THR A 461 -38.13 31.54 18.18
N SER A 462 -38.75 32.34 19.05
CA SER A 462 -38.91 31.97 20.47
C SER A 462 -39.67 30.65 20.66
N GLU A 463 -40.61 30.35 19.76
CA GLU A 463 -41.37 29.10 19.76
C GLU A 463 -40.47 27.89 19.41
N GLU A 464 -39.60 28.05 18.41
CA GLU A 464 -38.64 27.01 18.02
C GLU A 464 -37.59 26.75 19.10
N LEU A 465 -37.08 27.81 19.74
CA LEU A 465 -36.17 27.68 20.89
C LEU A 465 -36.86 27.01 22.09
N SER A 466 -38.15 27.33 22.32
CA SER A 466 -38.94 26.64 23.35
C SER A 466 -39.13 25.16 23.01
N PHE A 467 -39.35 24.82 21.74
CA PHE A 467 -39.44 23.43 21.31
C PHE A 467 -38.11 22.70 21.49
N GLU A 468 -37.00 23.31 21.08
CA GLU A 468 -35.64 22.81 21.28
C GLU A 468 -35.36 22.50 22.75
N SER A 469 -35.69 23.42 23.66
CA SER A 469 -35.50 23.23 25.11
C SER A 469 -36.31 22.07 25.70
N ALA A 470 -37.33 21.59 25.00
CA ALA A 470 -38.14 20.45 25.41
C ALA A 470 -37.66 19.12 24.81
N LEU A 471 -36.68 19.15 23.89
CA LEU A 471 -36.05 17.97 23.31
C LEU A 471 -35.06 17.32 24.28
N GLY A 472 -34.55 16.16 23.87
CA GLY A 472 -33.56 15.40 24.62
C GLY A 472 -34.14 14.48 25.67
N PHE A 473 -33.27 13.62 26.20
CA PHE A 473 -33.64 12.71 27.26
C PHE A 473 -33.46 13.44 28.59
N HIS A 474 -34.54 13.72 29.32
CA HIS A 474 -34.43 14.45 30.58
C HIS A 474 -33.77 13.55 31.64
N THR A 475 -32.63 13.94 32.19
CA THR A 475 -31.89 13.17 33.21
C THR A 475 -32.67 12.99 34.52
N ASP A 476 -33.50 13.96 34.89
CA ASP A 476 -34.40 13.92 36.06
C ASP A 476 -35.43 12.78 36.02
N THR A 477 -35.69 12.26 34.81
CA THR A 477 -36.54 11.09 34.54
C THR A 477 -36.08 9.85 35.28
N LEU A 478 -34.78 9.70 35.46
CA LEU A 478 -34.19 8.41 35.80
C LEU A 478 -33.79 8.30 37.26
N ALA A 479 -33.46 9.43 37.90
CA ALA A 479 -33.24 9.46 39.36
C ALA A 479 -34.50 9.00 40.15
N ARG A 480 -35.68 9.07 39.52
CA ARG A 480 -36.96 8.66 40.10
C ARG A 480 -37.37 7.23 39.76
N TYR A 481 -36.79 6.64 38.72
CA TYR A 481 -37.02 5.26 38.35
C TYR A 481 -36.04 4.37 39.13
N LYS A 482 -36.39 4.04 40.37
CA LYS A 482 -35.78 2.90 41.08
C LYS A 482 -36.56 1.67 40.65
N PRO A 483 -35.98 0.69 39.93
CA PRO A 483 -36.69 -0.55 39.64
C PRO A 483 -37.15 -1.16 40.98
N GLU A 484 -38.46 -1.25 41.19
CA GLU A 484 -39.01 -1.77 42.46
C GLU A 484 -38.60 -3.24 42.70
N HIS A 485 -38.05 -3.91 41.68
CA HIS A 485 -37.52 -5.27 41.72
C HIS A 485 -36.09 -5.41 42.27
N GLU A 486 -35.36 -4.32 42.53
CA GLU A 486 -34.10 -4.39 43.30
C GLU A 486 -34.34 -4.56 44.81
N LYS A 487 -35.60 -4.53 45.26
CA LYS A 487 -35.95 -5.06 46.57
C LYS A 487 -35.84 -6.57 46.50
N GLN A 488 -34.72 -7.09 46.99
CA GLN A 488 -34.46 -8.48 47.33
C GLN A 488 -35.77 -9.27 47.53
N HIS A 489 -36.28 -9.88 46.46
CA HIS A 489 -37.17 -11.01 46.62
C HIS A 489 -36.25 -12.13 47.07
N GLU A 490 -36.15 -12.33 48.39
CA GLU A 490 -35.78 -13.63 48.94
C GLU A 490 -36.79 -14.62 48.34
N PHE A 491 -36.38 -15.30 47.26
CA PHE A 491 -37.16 -16.38 46.68
C PHE A 491 -37.31 -17.44 47.76
N SER A 492 -38.54 -17.75 48.16
CA SER A 492 -38.76 -18.90 49.03
C SER A 492 -38.43 -20.16 48.23
N GLU A 493 -37.61 -21.05 48.80
CA GLU A 493 -37.12 -22.28 48.17
C GLU A 493 -38.27 -23.24 47.75
N ASP A 494 -39.51 -22.98 48.17
CA ASP A 494 -40.67 -23.88 48.01
C ASP A 494 -41.39 -23.83 46.64
N LEU A 495 -40.88 -23.11 45.63
CA LEU A 495 -41.56 -22.93 44.34
C LEU A 495 -40.96 -23.71 43.16
N PHE A 496 -40.02 -24.64 43.39
CA PHE A 496 -39.28 -25.33 42.33
C PHE A 496 -39.51 -26.85 42.32
N GLU A 497 -40.68 -27.31 41.86
CA GLU A 497 -40.95 -28.76 41.66
C GLU A 497 -40.80 -29.24 40.20
N SER A 498 -40.50 -28.37 39.23
CA SER A 498 -40.31 -28.76 37.81
C SER A 498 -39.01 -28.19 37.20
N PRO A 499 -38.10 -29.04 36.68
CA PRO A 499 -36.90 -28.61 35.95
C PRO A 499 -37.19 -27.79 34.68
N GLU A 500 -38.32 -28.05 34.01
CA GLU A 500 -38.71 -27.35 32.77
C GLU A 500 -39.15 -25.90 33.06
N ALA A 501 -39.82 -25.66 34.19
CA ALA A 501 -40.19 -24.31 34.63
C ALA A 501 -38.97 -23.47 35.07
N MET A 502 -37.87 -24.12 35.48
CA MET A 502 -36.65 -23.44 35.93
C MET A 502 -35.85 -22.86 34.75
N GLU A 503 -35.79 -23.55 33.61
CA GLU A 503 -35.15 -23.02 32.40
C GLU A 503 -35.89 -21.80 31.84
N ASP A 504 -37.23 -21.83 31.82
CA ASP A 504 -38.04 -20.68 31.36
C ASP A 504 -37.87 -19.45 32.27
N VAL A 505 -37.88 -19.65 33.59
CA VAL A 505 -37.67 -18.56 34.56
C VAL A 505 -36.25 -18.01 34.49
N PHE A 506 -35.23 -18.87 34.33
CA PHE A 506 -33.84 -18.42 34.22
C PHE A 506 -33.58 -17.67 32.91
N ALA A 507 -34.18 -18.14 31.80
CA ALA A 507 -34.15 -17.44 30.52
C ALA A 507 -34.83 -16.06 30.61
N GLU A 508 -35.96 -15.96 31.32
CA GLU A 508 -36.66 -14.69 31.53
C GLU A 508 -35.87 -13.73 32.44
N MET A 509 -35.23 -14.22 33.50
CA MET A 509 -34.35 -13.42 34.36
C MET A 509 -33.10 -12.92 33.63
N MET A 510 -32.46 -13.77 32.82
CA MET A 510 -31.33 -13.37 31.99
C MET A 510 -31.74 -12.33 30.95
N LYS A 511 -32.93 -12.48 30.36
CA LYS A 511 -33.51 -11.49 29.43
C LYS A 511 -33.75 -10.15 30.11
N LEU A 512 -34.31 -10.14 31.32
CA LEU A 512 -34.54 -8.91 32.11
C LEU A 512 -33.24 -8.22 32.52
N ASN A 513 -32.22 -8.99 32.95
CA ASN A 513 -30.91 -8.44 33.31
C ASN A 513 -30.16 -7.87 32.10
N ASN A 514 -30.21 -8.55 30.94
CA ASN A 514 -29.61 -8.05 29.71
C ASN A 514 -30.32 -6.79 29.20
N MET A 515 -31.65 -6.76 29.24
CA MET A 515 -32.43 -5.55 28.93
C MET A 515 -32.07 -4.39 29.85
N SER A 516 -31.89 -4.65 31.15
CA SER A 516 -31.49 -3.62 32.13
C SER A 516 -30.09 -3.06 31.86
N ASN A 517 -29.15 -3.89 31.38
CA ASN A 517 -27.80 -3.45 31.06
C ASN A 517 -27.75 -2.68 29.73
N GLU A 518 -28.45 -3.14 28.70
CA GLU A 518 -28.63 -2.41 27.44
C GLU A 518 -29.28 -1.04 27.65
N ALA A 519 -30.38 -0.99 28.41
CA ALA A 519 -31.07 0.24 28.75
C ALA A 519 -30.19 1.21 29.55
N ARG A 520 -29.29 0.69 30.40
CA ARG A 520 -28.34 1.50 31.17
C ARG A 520 -27.22 2.08 30.31
N SER A 521 -26.67 1.32 29.36
CA SER A 521 -25.67 1.82 28.42
C SER A 521 -26.27 2.84 27.46
N ALA A 522 -27.42 2.52 26.88
CA ALA A 522 -28.16 3.43 26.02
C ALA A 522 -28.57 4.73 26.71
N ARG A 523 -28.82 4.68 28.03
CA ARG A 523 -29.06 5.87 28.82
C ARG A 523 -27.87 6.83 28.80
N ILE A 524 -26.66 6.33 29.04
CA ILE A 524 -25.45 7.18 29.07
C ILE A 524 -25.27 7.82 27.69
N GLU A 525 -25.43 7.03 26.62
CA GLU A 525 -25.34 7.54 25.26
C GLU A 525 -26.44 8.57 24.94
N LEU A 526 -27.69 8.35 25.36
CA LEU A 526 -28.79 9.32 25.20
C LEU A 526 -28.55 10.64 25.93
N GLU A 527 -27.90 10.61 27.09
CA GLU A 527 -27.53 11.80 27.87
C GLU A 527 -26.39 12.57 27.19
N GLU A 528 -25.51 11.88 26.45
CA GLU A 528 -24.45 12.50 25.66
C GLU A 528 -24.96 13.09 24.34
N ILE A 529 -26.11 12.64 23.84
CA ILE A 529 -26.67 13.16 22.58
C ILE A 529 -27.14 14.59 22.78
N GLU A 530 -26.61 15.51 21.98
CA GLU A 530 -27.07 16.88 21.89
C GLU A 530 -28.32 16.94 20.99
N TRP A 531 -29.37 17.62 21.46
CA TRP A 531 -30.61 17.77 20.71
C TRP A 531 -30.84 19.22 20.35
N ARG A 532 -31.10 19.49 19.06
CA ARG A 532 -31.45 20.82 18.59
C ARG A 532 -32.45 20.79 17.44
N VAL A 533 -32.99 21.95 17.10
CA VAL A 533 -33.80 22.13 15.89
C VAL A 533 -33.04 23.00 14.91
N ASN A 534 -33.16 22.67 13.63
CA ASN A 534 -32.64 23.53 12.58
C ASN A 534 -33.44 23.32 11.29
N TYR A 535 -33.15 24.16 10.31
CA TYR A 535 -33.64 23.98 8.96
C TYR A 535 -32.67 23.09 8.21
N LEU A 536 -33.16 22.00 7.63
CA LEU A 536 -32.33 21.17 6.76
C LEU A 536 -32.59 21.52 5.30
N VAL A 537 -31.53 21.59 4.51
CA VAL A 537 -31.56 21.87 3.08
C VAL A 537 -31.03 20.66 2.30
N GLU A 538 -31.43 20.55 1.05
CA GLU A 538 -30.88 19.56 0.12
C GLU A 538 -29.40 19.86 -0.16
N ARG A 539 -28.75 19.02 -0.97
CA ARG A 539 -27.31 19.11 -1.30
C ARG A 539 -26.87 20.44 -1.94
N ASP A 540 -27.79 21.28 -2.41
CA ASP A 540 -27.52 22.60 -2.95
C ASP A 540 -27.36 23.69 -1.87
N GLY A 541 -27.58 23.34 -0.60
CA GLY A 541 -27.47 24.27 0.53
C GLY A 541 -28.61 25.30 0.62
N VAL A 542 -29.58 25.29 -0.31
CA VAL A 542 -30.63 26.31 -0.42
C VAL A 542 -32.03 25.70 -0.42
N THR A 543 -32.26 24.63 -1.17
CA THR A 543 -33.58 24.03 -1.32
C THR A 543 -34.02 23.40 -0.01
N PRO A 544 -35.17 23.80 0.57
CA PRO A 544 -35.69 23.19 1.79
C PRO A 544 -35.85 21.68 1.69
N CYS A 545 -35.16 20.93 2.54
CA CYS A 545 -35.31 19.48 2.60
C CYS A 545 -36.65 19.15 3.26
N ARG A 546 -37.54 18.47 2.54
CA ARG A 546 -38.85 18.02 3.08
C ARG A 546 -38.94 16.51 3.27
N ARG A 547 -37.93 15.75 2.80
CA ARG A 547 -37.89 14.28 2.86
C ARG A 547 -37.34 13.74 4.18
N GLN A 548 -36.39 14.46 4.79
CA GLN A 548 -35.66 13.98 5.96
C GLN A 548 -36.22 14.61 7.24
N LYS A 549 -36.60 13.78 8.22
CA LYS A 549 -37.16 14.24 9.51
C LYS A 549 -36.11 14.87 10.42
N TYR A 550 -34.91 14.29 10.44
CA TYR A 550 -33.81 14.73 11.27
C TYR A 550 -32.46 14.31 10.68
N LEU A 551 -31.39 14.99 11.08
CA LEU A 551 -29.99 14.65 10.82
C LEU A 551 -29.37 14.14 12.12
N TYR A 552 -28.58 13.06 12.06
CA TYR A 552 -27.81 12.56 13.20
C TYR A 552 -26.33 12.49 12.82
N THR A 553 -25.51 13.36 13.43
CA THR A 553 -24.07 13.45 13.16
C THR A 553 -23.33 13.88 14.43
N ASN A 554 -22.19 13.25 14.73
CA ASN A 554 -21.32 13.61 15.87
C ASN A 554 -22.05 13.68 17.21
N ASN A 555 -22.94 12.72 17.48
CA ASN A 555 -23.78 12.69 18.67
C ASN A 555 -24.75 13.87 18.80
N THR A 556 -25.04 14.58 17.71
CA THR A 556 -26.05 15.64 17.67
C THR A 556 -27.21 15.20 16.79
N ILE A 557 -28.43 15.27 17.33
CA ILE A 557 -29.68 15.14 16.57
C ILE A 557 -30.22 16.53 16.25
N VAL A 558 -30.44 16.77 14.97
CA VAL A 558 -31.00 18.02 14.46
C VAL A 558 -32.34 17.74 13.78
N LEU A 559 -33.44 18.16 14.42
CA LEU A 559 -34.78 18.01 13.85
C LEU A 559 -35.04 19.04 12.76
N ASN A 560 -35.58 18.59 11.62
CA ASN A 560 -35.77 19.42 10.44
C ASN A 560 -37.08 20.23 10.47
N LEU A 561 -36.97 21.54 10.67
CA LEU A 561 -38.11 22.46 10.71
C LEU A 561 -38.82 22.66 9.36
N TYR A 562 -38.26 22.20 8.24
CA TYR A 562 -38.98 22.15 6.95
C TYR A 562 -39.84 20.90 6.80
N HIS A 563 -39.59 19.85 7.58
CA HIS A 563 -40.34 18.60 7.47
C HIS A 563 -41.77 18.76 8.04
N PRO A 564 -42.83 18.36 7.32
CA PRO A 564 -44.22 18.58 7.76
C PRO A 564 -44.55 17.96 9.12
N GLU A 565 -44.03 16.77 9.42
CA GLU A 565 -44.25 16.13 10.73
C GLU A 565 -43.56 16.87 11.88
N ILE A 566 -42.34 17.37 11.68
CA ILE A 566 -41.63 18.15 12.71
C ILE A 566 -42.35 19.46 12.96
N ARG A 567 -42.93 20.09 11.93
CA ARG A 567 -43.80 21.27 12.11
C ARG A 567 -45.04 20.97 12.93
N LYS A 568 -45.65 19.78 12.78
CA LYS A 568 -46.75 19.36 13.65
C LYS A 568 -46.29 19.21 15.11
N LEU A 569 -45.09 18.69 15.33
CA LEU A 569 -44.50 18.61 16.68
C LEU A 569 -44.19 20.00 17.25
N LEU A 570 -43.72 20.94 16.42
CA LEU A 570 -43.53 22.33 16.82
C LEU A 570 -44.86 23.00 17.20
N GLU A 571 -45.93 22.82 16.43
CA GLU A 571 -47.26 23.34 16.80
C GLU A 571 -47.81 22.67 18.07
N LEU A 572 -47.53 21.37 18.27
CA LEU A 572 -47.86 20.65 19.49
C LEU A 572 -47.08 21.21 20.69
N SER A 573 -45.82 21.57 20.50
CA SER A 573 -44.96 22.07 21.59
C SER A 573 -45.47 23.38 22.17
N LYS A 574 -46.14 24.22 21.35
CA LYS A 574 -46.80 25.47 21.83
C LYS A 574 -47.87 25.20 22.87
N LYS A 575 -48.53 24.04 22.80
CA LYS A 575 -49.58 23.63 23.74
C LYS A 575 -49.03 22.74 24.86
N VAL A 576 -48.16 21.80 24.50
CA VAL A 576 -47.67 20.73 25.39
C VAL A 576 -46.20 20.39 25.05
N PRO A 577 -45.22 21.20 25.50
CA PRO A 577 -43.81 21.04 25.13
C PRO A 577 -43.25 19.65 25.46
N ALA A 578 -43.55 19.15 26.65
CA ALA A 578 -43.05 17.86 27.10
C ALA A 578 -43.53 16.71 26.21
N LEU A 579 -44.79 16.74 25.76
CA LEU A 579 -45.32 15.73 24.85
C LEU A 579 -44.64 15.81 23.48
N ALA A 580 -44.48 17.02 22.92
CA ALA A 580 -43.80 17.20 21.66
C ALA A 580 -42.36 16.66 21.69
N GLY A 581 -41.63 16.92 22.78
CA GLY A 581 -40.29 16.36 22.99
C GLY A 581 -40.27 14.83 23.06
N HIS A 582 -41.25 14.23 23.75
CA HIS A 582 -41.41 12.78 23.81
C HIS A 582 -41.60 12.16 22.41
N TRP A 583 -42.53 12.71 21.61
CA TRP A 583 -42.79 12.20 20.27
C TRP A 583 -41.60 12.39 19.34
N ALA A 584 -40.85 13.48 19.48
CA ALA A 584 -39.61 13.69 18.73
C ALA A 584 -38.56 12.62 19.08
N LEU A 585 -38.35 12.34 20.36
CA LEU A 585 -37.46 11.27 20.82
C LEU A 585 -37.90 9.91 20.27
N ALA A 586 -39.18 9.57 20.42
CA ALA A 586 -39.74 8.30 19.96
C ALA A 586 -39.57 8.13 18.44
N MET A 587 -39.85 9.18 17.66
CA MET A 587 -39.66 9.19 16.21
C MET A 587 -38.20 8.93 15.81
N CYS A 588 -37.23 9.55 16.51
CA CYS A 588 -35.81 9.33 16.26
C CYS A 588 -35.37 7.91 16.64
N LEU A 589 -35.82 7.38 17.78
CA LEU A 589 -35.46 6.05 18.26
C LEU A 589 -36.08 4.90 17.46
N GLN A 590 -37.15 5.15 16.71
CA GLN A 590 -37.73 4.16 15.78
C GLN A 590 -36.83 3.87 14.57
N ASP A 591 -35.89 4.75 14.22
CA ASP A 591 -34.89 4.49 13.17
C ASP A 591 -33.73 3.66 13.73
N SER A 592 -33.93 2.34 13.75
CA SER A 592 -33.00 1.39 14.37
C SER A 592 -31.60 1.35 13.77
N ARG A 593 -31.41 1.90 12.55
CA ARG A 593 -30.13 1.87 11.83
C ARG A 593 -29.20 3.02 12.21
N LYS A 594 -29.73 4.12 12.75
CA LYS A 594 -28.97 5.37 12.91
C LYS A 594 -28.61 5.70 14.34
N ILE A 595 -29.57 5.61 15.26
CA ILE A 595 -29.39 6.04 16.65
C ILE A 595 -29.40 4.80 17.56
N LEU A 596 -28.38 4.65 18.40
CA LEU A 596 -28.21 3.54 19.34
C LEU A 596 -28.36 2.16 18.67
N SER A 597 -27.69 1.96 17.53
CA SER A 597 -27.88 0.76 16.67
C SER A 597 -27.65 -0.58 17.38
N HIS A 598 -27.00 -0.57 18.54
CA HIS A 598 -26.79 -1.74 19.39
C HIS A 598 -28.03 -2.17 20.19
N LEU A 599 -29.07 -1.33 20.32
CA LEU A 599 -30.26 -1.63 21.10
C LEU A 599 -31.25 -2.55 20.40
N THR A 600 -31.77 -3.51 21.16
CA THR A 600 -32.93 -4.33 20.77
C THR A 600 -34.21 -3.48 20.59
N PRO A 601 -35.17 -3.90 19.73
CA PRO A 601 -36.46 -3.22 19.59
C PRO A 601 -37.21 -3.08 20.92
N GLU A 602 -37.13 -4.09 21.79
CA GLU A 602 -37.77 -4.12 23.11
C GLU A 602 -37.14 -3.08 24.05
N ALA A 603 -35.81 -2.99 24.09
CA ALA A 603 -35.11 -1.98 24.89
C ALA A 603 -35.45 -0.55 24.42
N ARG A 604 -35.58 -0.33 23.10
CA ARG A 604 -36.03 0.96 22.55
C ARG A 604 -37.45 1.30 23.00
N GLU A 605 -38.37 0.35 22.92
CA GLU A 605 -39.74 0.58 23.35
C GLU A 605 -39.82 0.88 24.85
N GLU A 606 -39.01 0.20 25.66
CA GLU A 606 -38.90 0.47 27.09
C GLU A 606 -38.38 1.89 27.36
N LEU A 607 -37.30 2.31 26.70
CA LEU A 607 -36.77 3.68 26.83
C LEU A 607 -37.80 4.74 26.44
N ILE A 608 -38.55 4.51 25.35
CA ILE A 608 -39.64 5.39 24.91
C ILE A 608 -40.74 5.43 25.99
N ARG A 609 -41.18 4.28 26.52
CA ARG A 609 -42.20 4.23 27.58
C ARG A 609 -41.75 4.95 28.85
N LEU A 610 -40.48 4.79 29.24
CA LEU A 610 -39.91 5.44 30.42
C LEU A 610 -39.93 6.97 30.28
N ASP A 611 -39.51 7.51 29.12
CA ASP A 611 -39.58 8.94 28.84
C ASP A 611 -41.03 9.46 28.88
N ALA A 612 -41.98 8.71 28.32
CA ALA A 612 -43.40 9.05 28.32
C ALA A 612 -43.95 9.21 29.75
N VAL A 613 -43.66 8.25 30.63
CA VAL A 613 -44.13 8.23 32.02
C VAL A 613 -43.63 9.47 32.77
N VAL A 614 -42.36 9.82 32.65
CA VAL A 614 -41.82 10.95 33.41
C VAL A 614 -42.35 12.27 32.89
N ARG A 615 -42.38 12.45 31.57
CA ARG A 615 -42.92 13.68 30.98
C ARG A 615 -44.39 13.89 31.38
N SER A 616 -45.17 12.82 31.53
CA SER A 616 -46.55 12.91 32.04
C SER A 616 -46.66 13.32 33.53
N GLN A 617 -45.72 12.90 34.38
CA GLN A 617 -45.67 13.26 35.80
C GLN A 617 -45.29 14.73 36.02
N SER A 618 -44.48 15.31 35.13
CA SER A 618 -44.12 16.72 35.19
C SER A 618 -45.33 17.66 35.03
N ILE A 619 -46.35 17.20 34.30
CA ILE A 619 -47.57 17.97 33.98
C ILE A 619 -48.62 17.85 35.08
N THR A 620 -48.64 16.75 35.81
CA THR A 620 -49.65 16.43 36.84
C THR A 620 -49.17 16.76 38.26
N ARG A 621 -48.72 18.01 38.50
CA ARG A 621 -48.47 18.51 39.87
C ARG A 621 -49.77 18.90 40.60
N HIS A 622 -50.68 17.95 40.78
CA HIS A 622 -51.70 18.03 41.83
C HIS A 622 -51.74 16.74 42.64
N PRO A 623 -51.22 16.73 43.88
CA PRO A 623 -51.15 15.51 44.66
C PRO A 623 -52.50 15.27 45.36
N LYS A 624 -53.26 14.28 44.87
CA LYS A 624 -54.18 13.54 45.74
C LYS A 624 -53.60 12.14 45.95
N LYS A 625 -53.41 11.77 47.22
CA LYS A 625 -52.84 10.49 47.65
C LYS A 625 -53.67 9.33 47.09
N MET A 626 -53.14 8.62 46.09
CA MET A 626 -53.69 7.33 45.63
C MET A 626 -52.99 6.16 46.31
N SER A 627 -53.73 5.06 46.47
CA SER A 627 -53.29 3.84 47.14
C SER A 627 -52.29 3.03 46.30
N ARG A 628 -51.64 2.05 46.91
CA ARG A 628 -50.47 1.33 46.37
C ARG A 628 -50.85 0.30 45.28
N SER A 629 -52.05 -0.28 45.34
CA SER A 629 -52.56 -1.25 44.35
C SER A 629 -53.02 -0.60 43.05
N ASP A 630 -53.32 0.70 43.07
CA ASP A 630 -53.83 1.42 41.90
C ASP A 630 -52.72 1.82 40.92
N ARG A 631 -51.43 1.72 41.27
CA ARG A 631 -50.33 2.30 40.47
C ARG A 631 -49.93 1.50 39.22
N GLN A 632 -50.03 0.18 39.24
CA GLN A 632 -49.56 -0.67 38.12
C GLN A 632 -50.54 -0.72 36.94
N SER A 633 -51.85 -0.83 37.20
CA SER A 633 -52.89 -0.68 36.16
C SER A 633 -53.02 0.78 35.70
N ALA A 634 -52.68 1.74 36.57
CA ALA A 634 -52.72 3.16 36.25
C ALA A 634 -51.61 3.62 35.32
N GLY A 635 -50.43 2.99 35.18
CA GLY A 635 -49.41 3.52 34.25
C GLY A 635 -49.89 3.57 32.78
N ARG A 636 -50.45 2.45 32.30
CA ARG A 636 -51.03 2.35 30.94
C ARG A 636 -52.35 3.11 30.82
N GLN A 637 -53.19 3.06 31.85
CA GLN A 637 -54.47 3.76 31.85
C GLN A 637 -54.27 5.28 31.94
N GLN A 638 -53.38 5.77 32.82
CA GLN A 638 -53.02 7.18 32.98
C GLN A 638 -52.36 7.74 31.74
N PHE A 639 -51.48 7.01 31.04
CA PHE A 639 -50.92 7.52 29.79
C PHE A 639 -52.00 7.61 28.70
N ARG A 640 -52.87 6.59 28.56
CA ARG A 640 -54.01 6.64 27.63
C ARG A 640 -55.02 7.73 28.00
N ASP A 641 -55.34 7.88 29.27
CA ASP A 641 -56.25 8.90 29.79
C ASP A 641 -55.61 10.29 29.72
N TYR A 642 -54.29 10.40 29.83
CA TYR A 642 -53.51 11.60 29.57
C TYR A 642 -53.54 11.96 28.09
N LEU A 643 -53.30 11.00 27.18
CA LEU A 643 -53.44 11.22 25.74
C LEU A 643 -54.86 11.66 25.38
N ARG A 644 -55.90 11.04 25.98
CA ARG A 644 -57.31 11.46 25.83
C ARG A 644 -57.61 12.83 26.43
N MET A 645 -57.07 13.13 27.61
CA MET A 645 -57.21 14.44 28.27
C MET A 645 -56.56 15.55 27.44
N LEU A 646 -55.39 15.27 26.88
CA LEU A 646 -54.72 16.16 25.96
C LEU A 646 -55.52 16.34 24.67
N ALA A 647 -56.06 15.27 24.08
CA ALA A 647 -57.00 15.31 22.95
C ALA A 647 -58.10 16.34 23.18
N GLY A 648 -58.79 16.19 24.31
CA GLY A 648 -59.94 17.01 24.68
C GLY A 648 -59.59 18.48 24.95
N ARG A 649 -58.36 18.76 25.43
CA ARG A 649 -57.91 20.15 25.71
C ARG A 649 -57.31 20.86 24.51
N SER A 650 -56.74 20.12 23.57
CA SER A 650 -55.95 20.70 22.48
C SER A 650 -56.64 20.70 21.12
N GLY A 651 -57.84 20.10 21.01
CA GLY A 651 -58.60 19.98 19.76
C GLY A 651 -57.91 19.05 18.74
N ILE A 652 -57.05 18.15 19.22
CA ILE A 652 -56.34 17.17 18.39
C ILE A 652 -57.29 16.00 18.12
N SER A 653 -57.51 15.65 16.85
CA SER A 653 -58.44 14.57 16.49
C SER A 653 -57.95 13.20 16.97
N ASP A 654 -58.88 12.28 17.26
CA ASP A 654 -58.58 10.93 17.73
C ASP A 654 -57.62 10.14 16.80
N ASN A 655 -57.54 10.51 15.52
CA ASN A 655 -56.63 9.91 14.54
C ASN A 655 -55.14 10.24 14.74
N ILE A 656 -54.79 11.23 15.58
CA ILE A 656 -53.40 11.56 15.93
C ILE A 656 -52.97 10.83 17.21
N ILE A 657 -53.94 10.29 17.96
CA ILE A 657 -53.74 9.63 19.26
C ILE A 657 -53.73 8.11 19.13
N GLN A 658 -54.48 7.57 18.16
CA GLN A 658 -54.24 6.22 17.64
C GLN A 658 -52.88 6.17 16.94
#